data_AF-A0A8T0M248-F1
#
_entry.id   AF-A0A8T0M248-F1
#
_cell.length_a   1.000
_cell.length_b   1.000
_cell.length_c   1.000
_cell.angle_alpha   90.00
_cell.angle_beta   90.00
_cell.angle_gamma   90.00
#
_symmetry.space_group_name_H-M   'P 1'
#
loop_
_entity.id
_entity.type
_entity.pdbx_description
1 polymer ?
#
loop_
_entity_poly.entity_id
_entity_poly.type
_entity_poly.pdbx_seq_one_letter_code
_entity_poly.pdbx_strand_id
1 'polypeptide(L)'
;MSEVSNATLFAESAATLLSTFGFDGLDLDDETVGAEFSADRTVNLLKSTRETLDSAGRTAALLTYDAYFYEGDTTVCAAEDTKDYMRCFPTGVLNYVDWVNIMAYNVNLDSVTAAEIYAAAESDTFAAWKTQLGGNFSMATLGICIGGGCAYGPGPNSTLNQRMESLLPPLGACTSVMEALPASAARFRLAFTNDRRTKELRWVLFSSTQRGAVGKLIFTLEKNATAHVKSVVVNTEFRGLGLARVLYLATLNTLEEFQVRELHLEAEEDSKRHGRLVGLYQGWGFMEKPDAKILVLYNGNECLRKVPMVSMFHPTTFYPIRPTETTWFCMMALQTSDGSCLVAEEDGAIEVSSSHNNCMWQTLLGPCGEVFLRSVHGKFLCVEKDGTILADRPLNSTWETFQAVPHHAENAMQNVGGIALRSFHGSYLCIDPLEKRVEVSDYPVPWDGGEIMSLVCNKEDPRPLFVKIMRKYQTRAFVKKQVAKYGDLEHAEMSVAEACKCVMELTGETERADSWVIKYMLATADAVKKDGHPDWLQLAVFLRALGMLFLCWTDDDNAVLRSISAQEWMDRNTTWVVGMPIPSSIEFPELNELNLDHSSAAKGSESMVDKHCGLEHVMLPWTSDEYLYRVLSGNKTTLPTEAFDVVRLWSFNTWHQQNNYEELCAPQDIDTKEWVNSITKVASVGDDVVQQVSVNDSLPYYLQLAEKYFSDILHW
;
A
#
# COMPACT_ATOMS: atom_id res chain seq x y z
N MET A 1 2.32 18.14 42.45
CA MET A 1 1.03 18.84 42.64
C MET A 1 1.00 19.81 43.83
N SER A 2 1.75 19.54 44.91
CA SER A 2 1.84 20.41 46.10
C SER A 2 2.35 21.84 45.83
N GLU A 3 3.11 22.03 44.75
CA GLU A 3 3.65 23.34 44.34
C GLU A 3 2.67 24.20 43.51
N VAL A 4 1.52 23.64 43.10
CA VAL A 4 0.53 24.38 42.31
C VAL A 4 -0.18 25.39 43.22
N SER A 5 0.18 26.66 43.08
CA SER A 5 -0.36 27.77 43.88
C SER A 5 -1.47 28.55 43.17
N ASN A 6 -1.64 28.36 41.86
CA ASN A 6 -2.69 29.00 41.06
C ASN A 6 -3.37 27.97 40.14
N ALA A 7 -4.54 27.50 40.56
CA ALA A 7 -5.32 26.49 39.84
C ALA A 7 -5.83 26.98 38.48
N THR A 8 -6.15 28.27 38.35
CA THR A 8 -6.63 28.86 37.09
C THR A 8 -5.52 28.88 36.04
N LEU A 9 -4.31 29.30 36.42
CA LEU A 9 -3.18 29.31 35.50
C LEU A 9 -2.77 27.90 35.06
N PHE A 10 -2.87 26.92 35.96
CA PHE A 10 -2.67 25.51 35.61
C PHE A 10 -3.73 25.02 34.62
N ALA A 11 -5.01 25.33 34.86
CA ALA A 11 -6.10 24.94 33.99
C ALA A 11 -5.98 25.56 32.58
N GLU A 12 -5.61 26.84 32.49
CA GLU A 12 -5.39 27.54 31.22
C GLU A 12 -4.22 26.92 30.43
N SER A 13 -3.12 26.56 31.11
CA SER A 13 -1.97 25.93 30.46
C SER A 13 -2.30 24.53 29.96
N ALA A 14 -3.03 23.74 30.76
CA ALA A 14 -3.48 22.41 30.37
C ALA A 14 -4.46 22.45 29.17
N ALA A 15 -5.41 23.39 29.16
CA ALA A 15 -6.32 23.61 28.03
C ALA A 15 -5.59 24.06 26.75
N THR A 16 -4.52 24.84 26.90
CA THR A 16 -3.65 25.26 25.78
C THR A 16 -2.89 24.07 25.19
N LEU A 17 -2.35 23.17 26.03
CA LEU A 17 -1.67 21.95 25.56
C LEU A 17 -2.63 21.04 24.79
N LEU A 18 -3.82 20.80 25.33
CA LEU A 18 -4.90 20.07 24.65
C LEU A 18 -5.15 20.62 23.24
N SER A 19 -5.19 21.94 23.10
CA SER A 19 -5.45 22.60 21.82
C SER A 19 -4.25 22.56 20.87
N THR A 20 -3.04 22.61 21.40
CA THR A 20 -1.81 22.62 20.60
C THR A 20 -1.52 21.26 19.98
N PHE A 21 -1.83 20.18 20.71
CA PHE A 21 -1.53 18.81 20.29
C PHE A 21 -2.75 18.01 19.83
N GLY A 22 -3.96 18.59 19.92
CA GLY A 22 -5.18 17.96 19.47
C GLY A 22 -5.63 16.77 20.32
N PHE A 23 -5.34 16.79 21.63
CA PHE A 23 -5.75 15.72 22.55
C PHE A 23 -7.24 15.83 22.91
N ASP A 24 -7.83 14.69 23.29
CA ASP A 24 -9.25 14.55 23.63
C ASP A 24 -9.55 14.80 25.12
N GLY A 25 -8.55 14.84 25.99
CA GLY A 25 -8.76 15.02 27.42
C GLY A 25 -7.47 15.11 28.26
N LEU A 26 -7.67 15.26 29.56
CA LEU A 26 -6.61 15.37 30.56
C LEU A 26 -6.80 14.31 31.64
N ASP A 27 -5.69 13.73 32.08
CA ASP A 27 -5.64 12.87 33.25
C ASP A 27 -4.81 13.55 34.33
N LEU A 28 -5.34 13.62 35.54
CA LEU A 28 -4.74 14.37 36.64
C LEU A 28 -4.22 13.41 37.71
N ASP A 29 -2.90 13.23 37.71
CA ASP A 29 -2.19 12.40 38.68
C ASP A 29 -1.62 13.25 39.83
N ASP A 30 -2.28 13.19 40.99
CA ASP A 30 -1.81 13.81 42.21
C ASP A 30 -1.06 12.79 43.07
N GLU A 31 0.27 12.76 43.04
CA GLU A 31 1.02 11.84 43.90
C GLU A 31 1.28 12.38 45.33
N THR A 32 0.63 13.48 45.75
CA THR A 32 0.89 14.05 47.08
C THR A 32 0.22 13.26 48.21
N VAL A 33 0.95 12.98 49.29
CA VAL A 33 0.47 12.22 50.46
C VAL A 33 0.87 12.92 51.77
N GLY A 34 0.34 12.46 52.90
CA GLY A 34 0.68 13.00 54.21
C GLY A 34 0.48 14.51 54.31
N ALA A 35 1.50 15.23 54.82
CA ALA A 35 1.43 16.68 55.02
C ALA A 35 1.43 17.50 53.72
N GLU A 36 1.81 16.91 52.58
CA GLU A 36 1.82 17.60 51.29
C GLU A 36 0.45 17.60 50.61
N PHE A 37 -0.42 16.64 50.96
CA PHE A 37 -1.74 16.49 50.37
C PHE A 37 -2.75 17.52 50.90
N SER A 38 -3.65 17.96 50.02
CA SER A 38 -4.77 18.82 50.39
C SER A 38 -5.99 18.51 49.51
N ALA A 39 -7.01 17.89 50.11
CA ALA A 39 -8.27 17.57 49.45
C ALA A 39 -8.92 18.81 48.80
N ASP A 40 -8.94 19.94 49.50
CA ASP A 40 -9.48 21.21 48.98
C ASP A 40 -8.72 21.69 47.75
N ARG A 41 -7.38 21.57 47.75
CA ARG A 41 -6.55 21.97 46.60
C ARG A 41 -6.84 21.10 45.39
N THR A 42 -6.88 19.77 45.57
CA THR A 42 -7.15 18.81 44.49
C THR A 42 -8.53 19.04 43.87
N VAL A 43 -9.57 19.19 44.69
CA VAL A 43 -10.94 19.48 44.20
C VAL A 43 -11.01 20.82 43.48
N ASN A 44 -10.36 21.87 44.02
CA ASN A 44 -10.33 23.18 43.37
C ASN A 44 -9.58 23.15 42.03
N LEU A 45 -8.53 22.33 41.90
CA LEU A 45 -7.80 22.19 40.65
C LEU A 45 -8.67 21.53 39.57
N LEU A 46 -9.30 20.40 39.91
CA LEU A 46 -10.21 19.70 39.00
C LEU A 46 -11.39 20.59 38.58
N LYS A 47 -11.99 21.31 39.54
CA LYS A 47 -13.03 22.29 39.26
C LYS A 47 -12.55 23.36 38.27
N SER A 48 -11.41 24.00 38.56
CA SER A 48 -10.87 25.06 37.71
C SER A 48 -10.56 24.55 36.31
N THR A 49 -10.02 23.33 36.18
CA THR A 49 -9.76 22.69 34.89
C THR A 49 -11.04 22.45 34.13
N ARG A 50 -12.07 21.87 34.75
CA ARG A 50 -13.36 21.62 34.12
C ARG A 50 -14.03 22.91 33.65
N GLU A 51 -14.13 23.91 34.52
CA GLU A 51 -14.73 25.22 34.18
C GLU A 51 -13.97 25.92 33.04
N THR A 52 -12.64 25.77 32.98
CA THR A 52 -11.81 26.34 31.91
C THR A 52 -12.04 25.62 30.57
N LEU A 53 -12.08 24.29 30.57
CA LEU A 53 -12.38 23.50 29.37
C LEU A 53 -13.76 23.83 28.80
N ASP A 54 -14.76 23.91 29.67
CA ASP A 54 -16.13 24.25 29.28
C ASP A 54 -16.20 25.68 28.72
N SER A 55 -15.51 26.64 29.36
CA SER A 55 -15.42 28.03 28.89
C SER A 55 -14.68 28.16 27.55
N ALA A 56 -13.76 27.25 27.26
CA ALA A 56 -13.05 27.16 25.98
C ALA A 56 -13.85 26.44 24.88
N GLY A 57 -15.11 26.06 25.14
CA GLY A 57 -15.97 25.33 24.20
C GLY A 57 -15.63 23.84 24.05
N ARG A 58 -14.83 23.29 24.98
CA ARG A 58 -14.40 21.88 25.01
C ARG A 58 -15.21 21.06 26.01
N THR A 59 -16.54 21.19 26.00
CA THR A 59 -17.43 20.45 26.91
C THR A 59 -17.38 18.93 26.70
N ALA A 60 -16.83 18.47 25.58
CA ALA A 60 -16.62 17.05 25.29
C ALA A 60 -15.22 16.55 25.68
N ALA A 61 -14.31 17.43 26.13
CA ALA A 61 -12.98 17.01 26.54
C ALA A 61 -13.04 16.28 27.88
N LEU A 62 -12.40 15.11 27.95
CA LEU A 62 -12.39 14.26 29.13
C LEU A 62 -11.48 14.84 30.23
N LEU A 63 -11.86 14.70 31.50
CA LEU A 63 -11.02 14.97 32.66
C LEU A 63 -11.13 13.80 33.63
N THR A 64 -10.03 13.13 33.89
CA THR A 64 -9.94 11.98 34.79
C THR A 64 -9.01 12.26 35.95
N TYR A 65 -9.11 11.46 37.01
CA TYR A 65 -8.32 11.61 38.23
C TYR A 65 -7.79 10.27 38.72
N ASP A 66 -6.50 10.23 38.98
CA ASP A 66 -5.81 9.07 39.54
C ASP A 66 -5.85 9.13 41.07
N ALA A 67 -6.39 8.07 41.67
CA ALA A 67 -6.47 7.90 43.10
C ALA A 67 -5.70 6.63 43.52
N TYR A 68 -5.01 6.65 44.65
CA TYR A 68 -4.36 5.44 45.17
C TYR A 68 -5.40 4.33 45.44
N PHE A 69 -5.00 3.08 45.25
CA PHE A 69 -5.87 1.91 45.36
C PHE A 69 -6.75 1.89 46.63
N TYR A 70 -6.17 2.30 47.76
CA TYR A 70 -6.83 2.26 49.06
C TYR A 70 -7.46 3.59 49.50
N GLU A 71 -7.48 4.65 48.68
CA GLU A 71 -8.10 5.94 49.09
C GLU A 71 -9.59 5.83 49.40
N GLY A 72 -10.28 4.85 48.80
CA GLY A 72 -11.70 4.61 49.01
C GLY A 72 -12.01 3.80 50.26
N ASP A 73 -11.03 3.12 50.85
CA ASP A 73 -11.20 2.31 52.06
C ASP A 73 -10.83 3.13 53.30
N THR A 74 -11.84 3.63 54.00
CA THR A 74 -11.66 4.41 55.23
C THR A 74 -10.92 3.68 56.34
N THR A 75 -10.90 2.34 56.34
CA THR A 75 -10.17 1.56 57.33
C THR A 75 -8.66 1.53 57.06
N VAL A 76 -8.25 1.83 55.82
CA VAL A 76 -6.86 1.86 55.38
C VAL A 76 -6.37 3.29 55.21
N CYS A 77 -7.13 4.16 54.54
CA CYS A 77 -6.69 5.52 54.22
C CYS A 77 -6.66 6.46 55.44
N ALA A 78 -7.48 6.19 56.47
CA ALA A 78 -7.54 6.98 57.69
C ALA A 78 -6.76 6.32 58.85
N ALA A 79 -6.04 5.24 58.59
CA ALA A 79 -5.29 4.52 59.59
C ALA A 79 -4.03 5.31 60.00
N GLU A 80 -3.72 5.30 61.29
CA GLU A 80 -2.60 6.08 61.84
C GLU A 80 -1.23 5.59 61.34
N ASP A 81 -1.12 4.32 60.95
CA ASP A 81 0.07 3.67 60.42
C ASP A 81 0.32 3.94 58.93
N THR A 82 -0.69 4.38 58.18
CA THR A 82 -0.58 4.71 56.74
C THR A 82 -0.58 6.21 56.45
N LYS A 83 -0.87 7.05 57.46
CA LYS A 83 -1.09 8.51 57.32
C LYS A 83 0.03 9.30 56.62
N ASP A 84 1.26 8.80 56.66
CA ASP A 84 2.43 9.50 56.12
C ASP A 84 2.67 9.19 54.63
N TYR A 85 2.06 8.12 54.09
CA TYR A 85 2.26 7.66 52.71
C TYR A 85 0.97 7.29 51.97
N MET A 86 -0.19 7.58 52.56
CA MET A 86 -1.52 7.37 51.97
C MET A 86 -2.38 8.61 52.24
N ARG A 87 -3.55 8.67 51.61
CA ARG A 87 -4.58 9.70 51.83
C ARG A 87 -5.97 9.12 51.59
N CYS A 88 -7.00 9.78 52.10
CA CYS A 88 -8.38 9.43 51.78
C CYS A 88 -8.91 10.21 50.57
N PHE A 89 -9.80 9.58 49.82
CA PHE A 89 -10.38 10.14 48.60
C PHE A 89 -11.13 11.45 48.89
N PRO A 90 -10.82 12.57 48.20
CA PRO A 90 -11.48 13.85 48.44
C PRO A 90 -12.95 13.85 48.06
N THR A 91 -13.80 14.25 49.00
CA THR A 91 -15.22 14.47 48.72
C THR A 91 -15.38 15.63 47.72
N GLY A 92 -16.03 15.36 46.58
CA GLY A 92 -16.34 16.36 45.56
C GLY A 92 -15.58 16.23 44.25
N VAL A 93 -14.57 15.35 44.17
CA VAL A 93 -13.84 15.03 42.91
C VAL A 93 -14.81 14.63 41.80
N LEU A 94 -15.76 13.74 42.11
CA LEU A 94 -16.73 13.19 41.15
C LEU A 94 -17.65 14.24 40.50
N ASN A 95 -17.69 15.47 41.01
CA ASN A 95 -18.48 16.54 40.39
C ASN A 95 -17.82 17.15 39.15
N TYR A 96 -16.52 16.90 38.95
CA TYR A 96 -15.70 17.60 37.95
C TYR A 96 -14.95 16.66 37.01
N VAL A 97 -14.93 15.36 37.29
CA VAL A 97 -14.27 14.34 36.48
C VAL A 97 -15.29 13.44 35.81
N ASP A 98 -14.90 12.89 34.66
CA ASP A 98 -15.70 11.91 33.92
C ASP A 98 -15.64 10.53 34.61
N TRP A 99 -14.46 10.15 35.13
CA TRP A 99 -14.28 8.99 36.01
C TRP A 99 -12.98 9.11 36.83
N VAL A 100 -12.81 8.17 37.77
CA VAL A 100 -11.64 8.02 38.64
C VAL A 100 -10.91 6.74 38.29
N ASN A 101 -9.59 6.79 38.13
CA ASN A 101 -8.75 5.62 38.02
C ASN A 101 -8.26 5.23 39.43
N ILE A 102 -8.65 4.04 39.91
CA ILE A 102 -8.21 3.48 41.19
C ILE A 102 -6.89 2.73 40.93
N MET A 103 -5.78 3.35 41.30
CA MET A 103 -4.45 3.00 40.86
C MET A 103 -3.73 2.06 41.84
N ALA A 104 -3.45 0.82 41.41
CA ALA A 104 -2.62 -0.14 42.12
C ALA A 104 -1.14 0.01 41.71
N TYR A 105 -0.45 1.00 42.28
CA TYR A 105 0.95 1.27 41.97
C TYR A 105 1.91 0.18 42.49
N ASN A 106 3.00 -0.08 41.76
CA ASN A 106 4.12 -0.97 42.13
C ASN A 106 3.79 -2.46 42.36
N VAL A 107 2.58 -2.92 42.01
CA VAL A 107 2.17 -4.33 42.15
C VAL A 107 2.86 -5.27 41.16
N ASN A 108 3.47 -4.71 40.11
CA ASN A 108 4.24 -5.43 39.09
C ASN A 108 5.57 -6.02 39.59
N LEU A 109 5.99 -5.68 40.82
CA LEU A 109 7.16 -6.28 41.47
C LEU A 109 6.89 -7.69 42.00
N ASP A 110 5.62 -8.08 42.12
CA ASP A 110 5.18 -9.40 42.59
C ASP A 110 3.92 -9.85 41.83
N SER A 111 4.10 -10.80 40.91
CA SER A 111 3.01 -11.33 40.08
C SER A 111 1.91 -12.05 40.87
N VAL A 112 2.21 -12.53 42.08
CA VAL A 112 1.22 -13.17 42.97
C VAL A 112 0.34 -12.10 43.60
N THR A 113 0.93 -11.03 44.12
CA THR A 113 0.18 -9.89 44.69
C THR A 113 -0.71 -9.22 43.65
N ALA A 114 -0.23 -9.06 42.42
CA ALA A 114 -1.04 -8.53 41.32
C ALA A 114 -2.25 -9.44 41.03
N ALA A 115 -2.06 -10.76 40.95
CA ALA A 115 -3.14 -11.74 40.74
C ALA A 115 -4.21 -11.69 41.84
N GLU A 116 -3.79 -11.52 43.09
CA GLU A 116 -4.70 -11.39 44.24
C GLU A 116 -5.53 -10.10 44.18
N ILE A 117 -4.93 -8.98 43.76
CA ILE A 117 -5.63 -7.71 43.57
C ILE A 117 -6.72 -7.82 42.49
N TYR A 118 -6.48 -8.55 41.40
CA TYR A 118 -7.51 -8.78 40.36
C TYR A 118 -8.66 -9.63 40.86
N ALA A 119 -8.37 -10.72 41.56
CA ALA A 119 -9.40 -11.57 42.15
C ALA A 119 -10.23 -10.80 43.19
N ALA A 120 -9.59 -9.90 43.95
CA ALA A 120 -10.24 -9.06 44.95
C ALA A 120 -11.02 -7.87 44.38
N ALA A 121 -10.69 -7.39 43.18
CA ALA A 121 -11.41 -6.28 42.54
C ALA A 121 -12.89 -6.64 42.28
N GLU A 122 -13.17 -7.89 41.91
CA GLU A 122 -14.52 -8.38 41.64
C GLU A 122 -15.37 -8.64 42.90
N SER A 123 -14.73 -8.81 44.07
CA SER A 123 -15.40 -9.15 45.34
C SER A 123 -15.40 -8.02 46.38
N ASP A 124 -14.29 -7.27 46.51
CA ASP A 124 -14.00 -6.47 47.71
C ASP A 124 -13.56 -5.02 47.39
N THR A 125 -12.73 -4.78 46.37
CA THR A 125 -12.16 -3.43 46.12
C THR A 125 -13.22 -2.41 45.73
N PHE A 126 -14.05 -2.69 44.72
CA PHE A 126 -15.14 -1.76 44.37
C PHE A 126 -16.14 -1.64 45.53
N ALA A 127 -16.38 -2.73 46.28
CA ALA A 127 -17.25 -2.68 47.45
C ALA A 127 -16.73 -1.70 48.53
N ALA A 128 -15.41 -1.62 48.74
CA ALA A 128 -14.78 -0.63 49.64
C ALA A 128 -14.97 0.81 49.14
N TRP A 129 -14.90 1.02 47.82
CA TRP A 129 -15.10 2.32 47.17
C TRP A 129 -16.56 2.77 47.04
N LYS A 130 -17.52 1.87 47.31
CA LYS A 130 -18.97 2.10 47.12
C LYS A 130 -19.47 3.42 47.74
N THR A 131 -19.01 3.75 48.94
CA THR A 131 -19.42 4.98 49.63
C THR A 131 -18.92 6.22 48.91
N GLN A 132 -17.65 6.23 48.49
CA GLN A 132 -17.04 7.38 47.81
C GLN A 132 -17.59 7.59 46.40
N LEU A 133 -17.93 6.49 45.72
CA LEU A 133 -18.55 6.51 44.39
C LEU A 133 -20.05 6.81 44.42
N GLY A 134 -20.66 7.01 45.61
CA GLY A 134 -22.11 7.18 45.74
C GLY A 134 -22.91 5.98 45.23
N GLY A 135 -22.30 4.79 45.20
CA GLY A 135 -22.85 3.58 44.60
C GLY A 135 -22.80 3.53 43.07
N ASN A 136 -22.25 4.53 42.40
CA ASN A 136 -22.11 4.54 40.94
C ASN A 136 -20.74 4.01 40.50
N PHE A 137 -20.63 2.69 40.37
CA PHE A 137 -19.39 2.03 39.97
C PHE A 137 -18.95 2.33 38.53
N SER A 138 -19.80 2.91 37.67
CA SER A 138 -19.37 3.33 36.33
C SER A 138 -18.44 4.54 36.33
N MET A 139 -18.33 5.24 37.46
CA MET A 139 -17.42 6.37 37.68
C MET A 139 -16.01 5.93 38.06
N ALA A 140 -15.76 4.62 38.16
CA ALA A 140 -14.48 4.09 38.59
C ALA A 140 -13.95 3.06 37.60
N THR A 141 -12.66 3.19 37.31
CA THR A 141 -11.86 2.20 36.59
C THR A 141 -10.75 1.73 37.54
N LEU A 142 -10.25 0.51 37.35
CA LEU A 142 -9.04 0.07 38.03
C LEU A 142 -7.85 0.33 37.11
N GLY A 143 -6.85 1.06 37.57
CA GLY A 143 -5.63 1.37 36.80
C GLY A 143 -4.38 0.79 37.46
N ILE A 144 -3.37 0.42 36.65
CA ILE A 144 -2.20 -0.35 37.08
C ILE A 144 -0.96 0.08 36.28
N CYS A 145 0.19 0.16 36.93
CA CYS A 145 1.46 0.54 36.32
C CYS A 145 2.33 -0.68 35.93
N ILE A 146 2.93 -0.67 34.73
CA ILE A 146 3.94 -1.65 34.29
C ILE A 146 5.22 -0.93 33.80
N GLY A 147 6.39 -1.47 34.18
CA GLY A 147 7.71 -0.98 33.73
C GLY A 147 8.20 0.30 34.43
N GLY A 148 9.46 0.70 34.16
CA GLY A 148 10.16 1.81 34.84
C GLY A 148 9.68 3.23 34.49
N GLY A 149 8.53 3.37 33.83
CA GLY A 149 7.86 4.62 33.50
C GLY A 149 6.41 4.30 33.15
N CYS A 150 5.47 4.97 33.83
CA CYS A 150 4.06 4.62 33.96
C CYS A 150 3.30 4.29 32.66
N ALA A 151 3.13 3.00 32.34
CA ALA A 151 2.09 2.50 31.41
C ALA A 151 1.65 1.03 31.70
N TYR A 152 0.36 0.84 32.11
CA TYR A 152 -0.65 -0.26 31.93
C TYR A 152 -0.49 -1.77 32.24
N GLY A 153 -1.56 -2.41 32.79
CA GLY A 153 -2.13 -3.75 32.39
C GLY A 153 -3.00 -4.47 33.48
N PRO A 154 -4.11 -5.24 33.23
CA PRO A 154 -4.58 -5.98 32.05
C PRO A 154 -5.96 -5.48 31.51
N GLY A 155 -6.45 -6.14 30.46
CA GLY A 155 -7.48 -5.66 29.53
C GLY A 155 -8.95 -5.56 29.99
N PRO A 156 -9.87 -5.34 29.03
CA PRO A 156 -11.21 -4.74 29.25
C PRO A 156 -12.30 -5.63 29.88
N ASN A 157 -13.39 -5.00 30.38
CA ASN A 157 -14.52 -5.68 31.01
C ASN A 157 -15.34 -6.57 30.05
N SER A 158 -16.20 -7.45 30.56
CA SER A 158 -17.03 -8.39 29.78
C SER A 158 -17.92 -7.78 28.68
N THR A 159 -18.29 -6.50 28.78
CA THR A 159 -19.04 -5.77 27.73
C THR A 159 -18.10 -5.26 26.63
N LEU A 160 -16.88 -4.83 26.98
CA LEU A 160 -15.86 -4.50 25.99
C LEU A 160 -15.16 -5.77 25.46
N ASN A 161 -15.09 -6.87 26.21
CA ASN A 161 -14.79 -8.20 25.69
C ASN A 161 -15.91 -8.67 24.77
N GLN A 162 -17.20 -8.43 25.06
CA GLN A 162 -18.26 -8.65 24.07
C GLN A 162 -18.16 -7.71 22.86
N ARG A 163 -17.64 -6.49 23.04
CA ARG A 163 -17.43 -5.51 21.97
C ARG A 163 -16.18 -5.83 21.14
N MET A 164 -15.14 -6.38 21.76
CA MET A 164 -13.93 -6.90 21.12
C MET A 164 -14.16 -8.29 20.55
N GLU A 165 -15.03 -9.11 21.14
CA GLU A 165 -15.63 -10.32 20.55
C GLU A 165 -16.61 -9.96 19.42
N SER A 166 -17.12 -8.74 19.37
CA SER A 166 -17.88 -8.19 18.23
C SER A 166 -17.00 -7.53 17.16
N LEU A 167 -15.74 -7.20 17.50
CA LEU A 167 -14.67 -6.83 16.55
C LEU A 167 -13.93 -8.08 16.04
N LEU A 168 -13.89 -9.14 16.84
CA LEU A 168 -13.61 -10.48 16.38
C LEU A 168 -14.75 -10.86 15.44
N PRO A 169 -14.45 -11.24 14.21
CA PRO A 169 -15.48 -11.69 13.31
C PRO A 169 -16.20 -12.89 13.94
N PRO A 170 -17.54 -13.00 13.83
CA PRO A 170 -18.30 -14.05 14.50
C PRO A 170 -17.69 -15.43 14.25
N LEU A 171 -17.79 -16.37 15.21
CA LEU A 171 -17.32 -17.74 15.00
C LEU A 171 -17.94 -18.33 13.72
N GLY A 172 -17.10 -18.59 12.71
CA GLY A 172 -17.53 -19.02 11.37
C GLY A 172 -17.64 -17.92 10.32
N ALA A 173 -17.36 -16.65 10.65
CA ALA A 173 -17.17 -15.59 9.67
C ALA A 173 -16.01 -15.96 8.75
N CYS A 174 -16.28 -15.90 7.45
CA CYS A 174 -15.30 -16.02 6.40
C CYS A 174 -15.69 -15.07 5.28
N THR A 175 -14.69 -14.56 4.57
CA THR A 175 -14.88 -13.85 3.32
C THR A 175 -13.97 -14.42 2.25
N SER A 176 -14.24 -14.09 1.00
CA SER A 176 -13.32 -14.46 -0.07
C SER A 176 -12.08 -13.58 -0.01
N VAL A 177 -10.89 -14.18 0.06
CA VAL A 177 -9.62 -13.47 -0.20
C VAL A 177 -9.69 -12.72 -1.54
N MET A 178 -10.44 -13.25 -2.51
CA MET A 178 -10.55 -12.64 -3.84
C MET A 178 -11.26 -11.29 -3.85
N GLU A 179 -12.11 -10.99 -2.85
CA GLU A 179 -12.76 -9.67 -2.72
C GLU A 179 -11.82 -8.61 -2.18
N ALA A 180 -10.79 -9.06 -1.47
CA ALA A 180 -9.79 -8.22 -0.82
C ALA A 180 -8.57 -7.97 -1.74
N LEU A 181 -8.35 -8.89 -2.70
CA LEU A 181 -7.43 -8.69 -3.81
C LEU A 181 -7.98 -7.67 -4.84
N PRO A 182 -7.12 -6.86 -5.49
CA PRO A 182 -7.54 -5.94 -6.54
C PRO A 182 -8.31 -6.65 -7.67
N ALA A 183 -9.31 -5.97 -8.26
CA ALA A 183 -10.22 -6.51 -9.27
C ALA A 183 -9.57 -7.08 -10.55
N SER A 184 -8.25 -6.92 -10.73
CA SER A 184 -7.45 -7.43 -11.85
C SER A 184 -6.60 -8.68 -11.54
N ALA A 185 -6.73 -9.29 -10.36
CA ALA A 185 -5.91 -10.45 -9.96
C ALA A 185 -6.13 -11.67 -10.89
N ALA A 186 -5.09 -12.04 -11.64
CA ALA A 186 -5.14 -13.22 -12.51
C ALA A 186 -5.19 -14.51 -11.67
N ARG A 187 -6.15 -15.38 -11.97
CA ARG A 187 -6.19 -16.75 -11.44
C ARG A 187 -5.58 -17.70 -12.44
N PHE A 188 -4.98 -18.77 -11.94
CA PHE A 188 -4.34 -19.78 -12.75
C PHE A 188 -4.87 -21.16 -12.43
N ARG A 189 -4.84 -22.04 -13.42
CA ARG A 189 -5.06 -23.48 -13.22
C ARG A 189 -4.07 -24.27 -14.05
N LEU A 190 -3.79 -25.48 -13.59
CA LEU A 190 -2.94 -26.43 -14.27
C LEU A 190 -3.80 -27.51 -14.95
N ALA A 191 -3.35 -27.99 -16.10
CA ALA A 191 -3.87 -29.22 -16.68
C ALA A 191 -2.70 -30.10 -17.10
N PHE A 192 -2.84 -31.40 -16.89
CA PHE A 192 -1.88 -32.37 -17.35
C PHE A 192 -2.32 -32.96 -18.69
N THR A 193 -1.38 -33.23 -19.58
CA THR A 193 -1.66 -33.90 -20.85
C THR A 193 -0.57 -34.91 -21.14
N ASN A 194 -0.98 -36.14 -21.47
CA ASN A 194 -0.11 -37.20 -21.94
C ASN A 194 -0.39 -37.47 -23.42
N ASP A 195 0.43 -36.89 -24.29
CA ASP A 195 0.31 -37.08 -25.73
C ASP A 195 1.03 -38.37 -26.15
N ARG A 196 0.25 -39.43 -26.32
CA ARG A 196 0.75 -40.74 -26.73
C ARG A 196 1.39 -40.76 -28.12
N ARG A 197 1.06 -39.81 -29.00
CA ARG A 197 1.60 -39.74 -30.37
C ARG A 197 3.01 -39.16 -30.38
N THR A 198 3.22 -38.07 -29.64
CA THR A 198 4.52 -37.40 -29.54
C THR A 198 5.40 -37.97 -28.42
N LYS A 199 4.84 -38.82 -27.55
CA LYS A 199 5.44 -39.33 -26.31
C LYS A 199 5.83 -38.21 -25.34
N GLU A 200 5.13 -37.08 -25.41
CA GLU A 200 5.37 -35.91 -24.58
C GLU A 200 4.35 -35.83 -23.44
N LEU A 201 4.87 -35.59 -22.25
CA LEU A 201 4.09 -35.27 -21.06
C LEU A 201 4.15 -33.76 -20.87
N ARG A 202 3.00 -33.14 -20.58
CA ARG A 202 2.87 -31.69 -20.53
C ARG A 202 2.06 -31.26 -19.31
N TRP A 203 2.63 -30.36 -18.53
CA TRP A 203 1.86 -29.50 -17.63
C TRP A 203 1.60 -28.18 -18.35
N VAL A 204 0.34 -27.77 -18.41
CA VAL A 204 -0.10 -26.56 -19.10
C VAL A 204 -0.77 -25.64 -18.10
N LEU A 205 -0.39 -24.37 -18.13
CA LEU A 205 -0.92 -23.31 -17.28
C LEU A 205 -1.91 -22.48 -18.07
N PHE A 206 -3.08 -22.22 -17.49
CA PHE A 206 -4.12 -21.35 -18.03
C PHE A 206 -4.35 -20.17 -17.08
N SER A 207 -4.63 -19.00 -17.63
CA SER A 207 -5.09 -17.84 -16.86
C SER A 207 -6.60 -17.66 -17.00
N SER A 208 -7.26 -17.08 -15.99
CA SER A 208 -8.66 -16.64 -16.09
C SER A 208 -8.81 -15.39 -16.97
N THR A 209 -7.74 -14.63 -17.18
CA THR A 209 -7.75 -13.35 -17.93
C THR A 209 -7.39 -13.50 -19.40
N GLN A 210 -6.92 -14.67 -19.83
CA GLN A 210 -6.49 -14.89 -21.21
C GLN A 210 -7.06 -16.18 -21.79
N ARG A 211 -7.38 -16.14 -23.08
CA ARG A 211 -7.82 -17.33 -23.81
C ARG A 211 -6.61 -18.16 -24.24
N GLY A 212 -6.57 -19.42 -23.84
CA GLY A 212 -5.51 -20.35 -24.21
C GLY A 212 -4.45 -20.55 -23.10
N ALA A 213 -3.40 -21.29 -23.42
CA ALA A 213 -2.34 -21.60 -22.47
C ALA A 213 -1.38 -20.41 -22.32
N VAL A 214 -1.16 -19.98 -21.08
CA VAL A 214 -0.24 -18.88 -20.73
C VAL A 214 1.12 -19.39 -20.26
N GLY A 215 1.25 -20.70 -20.05
CA GLY A 215 2.53 -21.33 -19.75
C GLY A 215 2.46 -22.84 -19.96
N LYS A 216 3.61 -23.48 -20.03
CA LYS A 216 3.75 -24.94 -20.13
C LYS A 216 5.13 -25.42 -19.71
N LEU A 217 5.16 -26.65 -19.20
CA LEU A 217 6.37 -27.45 -19.05
C LEU A 217 6.17 -28.77 -19.80
N ILE A 218 7.06 -29.06 -20.74
CA ILE A 218 7.04 -30.26 -21.56
C ILE A 218 8.24 -31.12 -21.23
N PHE A 219 8.02 -32.41 -20.99
CA PHE A 219 9.09 -33.38 -20.74
C PHE A 219 8.78 -34.74 -21.37
N THR A 220 9.82 -35.53 -21.56
CA THR A 220 9.73 -36.90 -22.10
C THR A 220 10.40 -37.88 -21.17
N LEU A 221 9.79 -39.05 -20.99
CA LEU A 221 10.42 -40.18 -20.30
C LEU A 221 11.46 -40.83 -21.22
N GLU A 222 12.59 -41.16 -20.65
CA GLU A 222 13.72 -41.79 -21.31
C GLU A 222 14.04 -43.16 -20.69
N LYS A 223 15.11 -43.82 -21.15
CA LYS A 223 15.52 -45.12 -20.62
C LYS A 223 16.12 -44.95 -19.21
N ASN A 224 16.27 -46.06 -18.49
CA ASN A 224 16.99 -46.08 -17.20
C ASN A 224 16.39 -45.15 -16.13
N ALA A 225 15.06 -44.98 -16.12
CA ALA A 225 14.37 -44.10 -15.18
C ALA A 225 14.86 -42.64 -15.25
N THR A 226 15.20 -42.15 -16.45
CA THR A 226 15.53 -40.74 -16.68
C THR A 226 14.37 -40.03 -17.39
N ALA A 227 14.32 -38.70 -17.26
CA ALA A 227 13.43 -37.85 -18.02
C ALA A 227 14.18 -36.61 -18.51
N HIS A 228 13.67 -36.00 -19.59
CA HIS A 228 14.26 -34.80 -20.17
C HIS A 228 13.22 -33.70 -20.34
N VAL A 229 13.48 -32.52 -19.77
CA VAL A 229 12.67 -31.32 -19.96
C VAL A 229 13.00 -30.72 -21.32
N LYS A 230 11.99 -30.67 -22.21
CA LYS A 230 12.12 -30.08 -23.55
C LYS A 230 11.89 -28.58 -23.55
N SER A 231 11.01 -28.09 -22.69
CA SER A 231 10.57 -26.70 -22.73
C SER A 231 9.94 -26.29 -21.41
N VAL A 232 10.35 -25.14 -20.89
CA VAL A 232 9.68 -24.42 -19.80
C VAL A 232 9.36 -23.03 -20.34
N VAL A 233 8.08 -22.69 -20.44
CA VAL A 233 7.64 -21.40 -21.00
C VAL A 233 6.54 -20.83 -20.12
N VAL A 234 6.68 -19.56 -19.77
CA VAL A 234 5.62 -18.72 -19.21
C VAL A 234 5.56 -17.46 -20.07
N ASN A 235 4.35 -17.04 -20.43
CA ASN A 235 4.08 -15.80 -21.15
C ASN A 235 4.77 -14.64 -20.42
N THR A 236 5.37 -13.72 -21.17
CA THR A 236 6.18 -12.60 -20.67
C THR A 236 5.46 -11.77 -19.62
N GLU A 237 4.15 -11.55 -19.79
CA GLU A 237 3.30 -10.80 -18.87
C GLU A 237 3.17 -11.44 -17.48
N PHE A 238 3.33 -12.75 -17.39
CA PHE A 238 3.22 -13.49 -16.13
C PHE A 238 4.58 -13.97 -15.58
N ARG A 239 5.69 -13.45 -16.13
CA ARG A 239 7.03 -13.72 -15.57
C ARG A 239 7.21 -12.95 -14.26
N GLY A 240 8.08 -13.45 -13.39
CA GLY A 240 8.27 -12.89 -12.04
C GLY A 240 7.32 -13.47 -10.99
N LEU A 241 6.20 -14.06 -11.41
CA LEU A 241 5.15 -14.58 -10.50
C LEU A 241 5.43 -15.97 -9.93
N GLY A 242 6.64 -16.51 -10.08
CA GLY A 242 6.95 -17.89 -9.66
C GLY A 242 6.23 -19.00 -10.44
N LEU A 243 5.46 -18.70 -11.49
CA LEU A 243 4.65 -19.71 -12.21
C LEU A 243 5.48 -20.80 -12.92
N ALA A 244 6.71 -20.49 -13.34
CA ALA A 244 7.63 -21.49 -13.86
C ALA A 244 8.01 -22.52 -12.78
N ARG A 245 8.16 -22.06 -11.53
CA ARG A 245 8.40 -22.92 -10.37
C ARG A 245 7.17 -23.77 -10.05
N VAL A 246 5.97 -23.21 -10.13
CA VAL A 246 4.71 -23.96 -9.97
C VAL A 246 4.60 -25.11 -10.99
N LEU A 247 4.91 -24.85 -12.25
CA LEU A 247 4.95 -25.89 -13.30
C LEU A 247 5.99 -26.98 -13.01
N TYR A 248 7.16 -26.58 -12.50
CA TYR A 248 8.21 -27.53 -12.08
C TYR A 248 7.76 -28.40 -10.91
N LEU A 249 7.19 -27.82 -9.86
CA LEU A 249 6.67 -28.54 -8.70
C LEU A 249 5.57 -29.55 -9.09
N ALA A 250 4.69 -29.18 -10.04
CA ALA A 250 3.70 -30.10 -10.59
C ALA A 250 4.34 -31.29 -11.33
N THR A 251 5.47 -31.03 -11.99
CA THR A 251 6.23 -32.04 -12.72
C THR A 251 6.91 -33.03 -11.77
N LEU A 252 7.47 -32.58 -10.65
CA LEU A 252 8.12 -33.45 -9.65
C LEU A 252 7.21 -34.61 -9.21
N ASN A 253 5.94 -34.31 -8.90
CA ASN A 253 4.98 -35.35 -8.56
C ASN A 253 4.78 -36.37 -9.68
N THR A 254 4.66 -35.91 -10.93
CA THR A 254 4.53 -36.82 -12.08
C THR A 254 5.78 -37.68 -12.28
N LEU A 255 6.97 -37.13 -12.01
CA LEU A 255 8.23 -37.88 -12.10
C LEU A 255 8.31 -38.99 -11.03
N GLU A 256 7.79 -38.74 -9.83
CA GLU A 256 7.65 -39.75 -8.79
C GLU A 256 6.73 -40.91 -9.23
N GLU A 257 5.56 -40.60 -9.80
CA GLU A 257 4.61 -41.60 -10.32
C GLU A 257 5.26 -42.52 -11.38
N PHE A 258 6.14 -41.97 -12.21
CA PHE A 258 6.90 -42.71 -13.23
C PHE A 258 8.24 -43.27 -12.72
N GLN A 259 8.53 -43.14 -11.42
CA GLN A 259 9.74 -43.62 -10.76
C GLN A 259 11.04 -43.08 -11.40
N VAL A 260 11.01 -41.84 -11.89
CA VAL A 260 12.18 -41.19 -12.47
C VAL A 260 13.19 -40.85 -11.38
N ARG A 261 14.47 -41.14 -11.63
CA ARG A 261 15.59 -40.87 -10.71
C ARG A 261 16.47 -39.71 -11.14
N GLU A 262 16.44 -39.36 -12.42
CA GLU A 262 17.23 -38.25 -12.95
C GLU A 262 16.40 -37.42 -13.94
N LEU A 263 16.38 -36.10 -13.73
CA LEU A 263 15.76 -35.14 -14.63
C LEU A 263 16.85 -34.30 -15.30
N HIS A 264 16.88 -34.33 -16.63
CA HIS A 264 17.84 -33.59 -17.45
C HIS A 264 17.16 -32.39 -18.09
N LEU A 265 17.88 -31.29 -18.26
CA LEU A 265 17.45 -30.13 -19.07
C LEU A 265 18.64 -29.42 -19.71
N GLU A 266 18.37 -28.56 -20.68
CA GLU A 266 19.36 -27.62 -21.22
C GLU A 266 19.00 -26.19 -20.80
N ALA A 267 19.89 -25.52 -20.08
CA ALA A 267 19.76 -24.09 -19.81
C ALA A 267 20.29 -23.30 -21.01
N GLU A 268 19.36 -22.74 -21.79
CA GLU A 268 19.66 -21.90 -22.95
C GLU A 268 19.76 -20.42 -22.55
N GLU A 269 20.98 -19.91 -22.45
CA GLU A 269 21.27 -18.53 -22.04
C GLU A 269 21.87 -17.73 -23.20
N ASP A 270 21.36 -16.53 -23.43
CA ASP A 270 22.06 -15.53 -24.25
C ASP A 270 23.09 -14.76 -23.43
N SER A 271 23.84 -13.88 -24.10
CA SER A 271 24.84 -13.01 -23.45
C SER A 271 24.27 -12.13 -22.35
N LYS A 272 22.99 -11.73 -22.40
CA LYS A 272 22.33 -10.90 -21.37
C LYS A 272 21.90 -11.71 -20.14
N ARG A 273 21.64 -13.01 -20.34
CA ARG A 273 21.15 -13.95 -19.31
C ARG A 273 22.22 -14.87 -18.75
N HIS A 274 23.49 -14.64 -19.09
CA HIS A 274 24.61 -15.46 -18.63
C HIS A 274 24.58 -15.69 -17.12
N GLY A 275 24.44 -16.94 -16.70
CA GLY A 275 24.43 -17.38 -15.29
C GLY A 275 23.09 -17.21 -14.58
N ARG A 276 22.12 -16.51 -15.18
CA ARG A 276 20.81 -16.27 -14.55
C ARG A 276 19.88 -17.48 -14.64
N LEU A 277 19.83 -18.14 -15.80
CA LEU A 277 18.97 -19.30 -15.99
C LEU A 277 19.56 -20.55 -15.34
N VAL A 278 20.89 -20.69 -15.40
CA VAL A 278 21.64 -21.69 -14.63
C VAL A 278 21.41 -21.48 -13.14
N GLY A 279 21.55 -20.25 -12.63
CA GLY A 279 21.27 -19.94 -11.22
C GLY A 279 19.83 -20.23 -10.82
N LEU A 280 18.85 -19.92 -11.68
CA LEU A 280 17.44 -20.28 -11.45
C LEU A 280 17.26 -21.80 -11.29
N TYR A 281 17.82 -22.60 -12.19
CA TYR A 281 17.70 -24.05 -12.13
C TYR A 281 18.53 -24.67 -11.00
N GLN A 282 19.65 -24.06 -10.61
CA GLN A 282 20.37 -24.42 -9.39
C GLN A 282 19.49 -24.25 -8.15
N GLY A 283 18.76 -23.14 -8.06
CA GLY A 283 17.73 -22.95 -7.03
C GLY A 283 16.58 -23.96 -7.12
N TRP A 284 16.47 -24.74 -8.20
CA TRP A 284 15.51 -25.81 -8.34
C TRP A 284 16.05 -27.20 -7.99
N GLY A 285 17.33 -27.29 -7.62
CA GLY A 285 18.03 -28.54 -7.31
C GLY A 285 18.83 -29.13 -8.49
N PHE A 286 18.93 -28.42 -9.62
CA PHE A 286 19.77 -28.87 -10.72
C PHE A 286 21.23 -28.50 -10.49
N MET A 287 22.13 -29.36 -10.96
CA MET A 287 23.55 -29.06 -11.09
C MET A 287 23.96 -29.12 -12.55
N GLU A 288 25.00 -28.38 -12.91
CA GLU A 288 25.64 -28.54 -14.23
C GLU A 288 26.16 -29.98 -14.34
N LYS A 289 25.89 -30.62 -15.49
CA LYS A 289 26.25 -32.01 -15.69
C LYS A 289 27.78 -32.14 -15.77
N PRO A 290 28.41 -32.92 -14.88
CA PRO A 290 29.86 -33.16 -14.94
C PRO A 290 30.23 -33.73 -16.31
N ASP A 291 31.33 -33.24 -16.88
CA ASP A 291 31.90 -33.68 -18.17
C ASP A 291 31.01 -33.45 -19.41
N ALA A 292 29.91 -32.71 -19.29
CA ALA A 292 29.09 -32.33 -20.43
C ALA A 292 29.66 -31.08 -21.14
N LYS A 293 29.68 -31.09 -22.48
CA LYS A 293 30.14 -29.94 -23.26
C LYS A 293 29.08 -28.85 -23.27
N ILE A 294 29.45 -27.65 -22.80
CA ILE A 294 28.65 -26.44 -23.02
C ILE A 294 28.72 -26.10 -24.51
N LEU A 295 27.57 -26.12 -25.19
CA LEU A 295 27.48 -25.75 -26.59
C LEU A 295 27.28 -24.25 -26.70
N VAL A 296 28.12 -23.60 -27.50
CA VAL A 296 27.99 -22.17 -27.81
C VAL A 296 27.57 -22.04 -29.27
N LEU A 297 26.38 -21.49 -29.48
CA LEU A 297 25.76 -21.27 -30.78
C LEU A 297 25.86 -19.78 -31.12
N TYR A 298 26.34 -19.48 -32.32
CA TYR A 298 26.44 -18.12 -32.86
C TYR A 298 25.39 -17.93 -33.94
N ASN A 299 24.54 -16.91 -33.78
CA ASN A 299 23.54 -16.53 -34.78
C ASN A 299 23.70 -15.03 -35.11
N GLY A 300 24.65 -14.71 -35.99
CA GLY A 300 25.03 -13.33 -36.29
C GLY A 300 25.72 -12.64 -35.12
N ASN A 301 25.13 -11.57 -34.59
CA ASN A 301 25.66 -10.82 -33.44
C ASN A 301 25.23 -11.41 -32.08
N GLU A 302 24.41 -12.45 -32.07
CA GLU A 302 23.91 -13.08 -30.84
C GLU A 302 24.64 -14.39 -30.55
N CYS A 303 25.01 -14.58 -29.28
CA CYS A 303 25.67 -15.76 -28.76
C CYS A 303 24.75 -16.41 -27.72
N LEU A 304 24.42 -17.69 -27.95
CA LEU A 304 23.61 -18.53 -27.07
C LEU A 304 24.49 -19.66 -26.54
N ARG A 305 24.55 -19.85 -25.23
CA ARG A 305 25.14 -21.04 -24.62
C ARG A 305 24.05 -21.98 -24.14
N LYS A 306 24.24 -23.26 -24.38
CA LYS A 306 23.41 -24.35 -23.85
C LYS A 306 24.22 -25.08 -22.80
N VAL A 307 23.79 -24.98 -21.55
CA VAL A 307 24.43 -25.64 -20.41
C VAL A 307 23.59 -26.87 -20.03
N PRO A 308 24.10 -28.10 -20.23
CA PRO A 308 23.39 -29.30 -19.80
C PRO A 308 23.35 -29.39 -18.28
N MET A 309 22.15 -29.59 -17.72
CA MET A 309 21.93 -29.66 -16.27
C MET A 309 21.17 -30.94 -15.90
N VAL A 310 21.41 -31.42 -14.68
CA VAL A 310 20.80 -32.64 -14.14
C VAL A 310 20.34 -32.41 -12.70
N SER A 311 19.16 -32.91 -12.36
CA SER A 311 18.66 -33.02 -10.99
C SER A 311 18.52 -34.49 -10.63
N MET A 312 19.07 -34.87 -9.48
CA MET A 312 19.07 -36.24 -8.97
C MET A 312 18.00 -36.39 -7.90
N PHE A 313 17.20 -37.45 -7.98
CA PHE A 313 16.17 -37.74 -6.99
C PHE A 313 16.56 -38.93 -6.12
N HIS A 314 16.50 -38.70 -4.81
CA HIS A 314 16.84 -39.66 -3.76
C HIS A 314 15.57 -40.17 -3.08
N PRO A 315 15.65 -41.28 -2.31
CA PRO A 315 14.51 -41.76 -1.52
C PRO A 315 13.96 -40.74 -0.52
N THR A 316 14.79 -39.76 -0.11
CA THR A 316 14.43 -38.67 0.79
C THR A 316 13.98 -37.40 0.05
N THR A 317 13.93 -37.41 -1.29
CA THR A 317 13.46 -36.26 -2.06
C THR A 317 12.00 -35.99 -1.74
N PHE A 318 11.71 -34.73 -1.41
CA PHE A 318 10.36 -34.28 -1.20
C PHE A 318 9.63 -34.15 -2.55
N TYR A 319 8.48 -34.81 -2.65
CA TYR A 319 7.57 -34.67 -3.78
C TYR A 319 6.30 -33.97 -3.33
N PRO A 320 5.96 -32.84 -3.95
CA PRO A 320 4.73 -32.16 -3.59
C PRO A 320 3.50 -32.91 -4.09
N ILE A 321 2.34 -32.56 -3.52
CA ILE A 321 1.05 -33.13 -3.94
C ILE A 321 0.73 -32.75 -5.38
N ARG A 322 0.16 -33.72 -6.09
CA ARG A 322 -0.37 -33.56 -7.43
C ARG A 322 -1.41 -32.45 -7.50
N PRO A 323 -1.27 -31.46 -8.38
CA PRO A 323 -2.31 -30.48 -8.61
C PRO A 323 -3.57 -31.13 -9.19
N THR A 324 -4.73 -30.73 -8.67
CA THR A 324 -6.04 -31.07 -9.22
C THR A 324 -6.37 -30.15 -10.41
N GLU A 325 -6.74 -30.73 -11.55
CA GLU A 325 -6.88 -29.96 -12.81
C GLU A 325 -8.04 -28.95 -12.82
N THR A 326 -8.99 -29.12 -11.90
CA THR A 326 -10.14 -28.24 -11.70
C THR A 326 -9.87 -27.09 -10.74
N THR A 327 -8.77 -27.13 -10.00
CA THR A 327 -8.50 -26.16 -8.93
C THR A 327 -7.78 -24.95 -9.49
N TRP A 328 -8.40 -23.79 -9.29
CA TRP A 328 -7.78 -22.50 -9.55
C TRP A 328 -7.00 -22.03 -8.33
N PHE A 329 -5.89 -21.33 -8.57
CA PHE A 329 -5.05 -20.71 -7.57
C PHE A 329 -4.70 -19.29 -8.00
N CYS A 330 -4.31 -18.44 -7.04
CA CYS A 330 -3.68 -17.16 -7.32
C CYS A 330 -2.23 -17.17 -6.79
N MET A 331 -1.44 -16.21 -7.26
CA MET A 331 -0.10 -15.97 -6.71
C MET A 331 -0.16 -14.71 -5.86
N MET A 332 0.29 -14.79 -4.61
CA MET A 332 0.24 -13.68 -3.66
C MET A 332 1.59 -13.55 -2.96
N ALA A 333 1.96 -12.32 -2.62
CA ALA A 333 3.01 -12.02 -1.67
C ALA A 333 2.39 -11.37 -0.42
N LEU A 334 2.88 -11.77 0.73
CA LEU A 334 2.53 -11.19 2.03
C LEU A 334 3.62 -10.17 2.35
N GLN A 335 3.30 -8.88 2.31
CA GLN A 335 4.30 -7.81 2.38
C GLN A 335 3.99 -6.76 3.43
N THR A 336 5.03 -6.18 4.02
CA THR A 336 4.99 -4.94 4.80
C THR A 336 4.98 -3.72 3.88
N SER A 337 4.61 -2.56 4.40
CA SER A 337 4.62 -1.30 3.65
C SER A 337 6.00 -0.82 3.18
N ASP A 338 7.08 -1.29 3.83
CA ASP A 338 8.47 -1.07 3.39
C ASP A 338 8.91 -2.01 2.23
N GLY A 339 8.02 -2.89 1.76
CA GLY A 339 8.27 -3.81 0.66
C GLY A 339 8.96 -5.13 1.06
N SER A 340 9.24 -5.34 2.35
CA SER A 340 9.71 -6.64 2.85
C SER A 340 8.59 -7.69 2.74
N CYS A 341 8.95 -8.95 2.50
CA CYS A 341 8.00 -10.01 2.21
C CYS A 341 8.22 -11.27 3.06
N LEU A 342 7.16 -12.02 3.31
CA LEU A 342 7.21 -13.34 3.90
C LEU A 342 7.81 -14.35 2.91
N VAL A 343 8.92 -14.98 3.27
CA VAL A 343 9.58 -16.03 2.48
C VAL A 343 9.72 -17.31 3.28
N ALA A 344 9.78 -18.44 2.57
CA ALA A 344 10.09 -19.74 3.16
C ALA A 344 11.42 -20.26 2.61
N GLU A 345 12.21 -20.83 3.51
CA GLU A 345 13.45 -21.52 3.20
C GLU A 345 13.21 -23.00 2.84
N GLU A 346 14.23 -23.65 2.29
CA GLU A 346 14.13 -25.04 1.83
C GLU A 346 13.83 -26.02 2.99
N ASP A 347 14.38 -25.77 4.17
CA ASP A 347 14.13 -26.57 5.38
C ASP A 347 12.73 -26.36 5.96
N GLY A 348 12.04 -25.29 5.56
CA GLY A 348 10.71 -24.91 6.03
C GLY A 348 10.73 -23.80 7.08
N ALA A 349 11.89 -23.21 7.41
CA ALA A 349 11.94 -21.99 8.19
C ALA A 349 11.31 -20.82 7.44
N ILE A 350 10.87 -19.80 8.19
CA ILE A 350 10.21 -18.62 7.67
C ILE A 350 11.00 -17.38 8.04
N GLU A 351 11.17 -16.48 7.09
CA GLU A 351 11.89 -15.22 7.25
C GLU A 351 11.10 -14.06 6.61
N VAL A 352 11.33 -12.84 7.10
CA VAL A 352 10.90 -11.61 6.43
C VAL A 352 12.09 -11.04 5.67
N SER A 353 12.03 -11.11 4.34
CA SER A 353 13.14 -10.70 3.47
C SER A 353 12.82 -9.41 2.74
N SER A 354 13.81 -8.53 2.60
CA SER A 354 13.75 -7.36 1.70
C SER A 354 14.04 -7.74 0.23
N SER A 355 14.45 -8.99 -0.03
CA SER A 355 14.66 -9.51 -1.38
C SER A 355 13.33 -9.95 -1.98
N HIS A 356 13.05 -9.55 -3.22
CA HIS A 356 11.85 -9.99 -3.93
C HIS A 356 11.89 -11.45 -4.42
N ASN A 357 13.02 -12.15 -4.23
CA ASN A 357 13.12 -13.56 -4.60
C ASN A 357 12.31 -14.42 -3.63
N ASN A 358 11.58 -15.40 -4.16
CA ASN A 358 10.81 -16.38 -3.39
C ASN A 358 9.64 -15.82 -2.54
N CYS A 359 9.29 -14.53 -2.65
CA CYS A 359 8.14 -13.92 -1.95
C CYS A 359 6.76 -14.46 -2.38
N MET A 360 6.68 -15.20 -3.50
CA MET A 360 5.42 -15.59 -4.09
C MET A 360 4.93 -16.93 -3.52
N TRP A 361 3.70 -16.90 -3.00
CA TRP A 361 2.97 -18.05 -2.48
C TRP A 361 1.90 -18.50 -3.47
N GLN A 362 1.90 -19.78 -3.80
CA GLN A 362 0.80 -20.40 -4.53
C GLN A 362 -0.38 -20.54 -3.57
N THR A 363 -1.40 -19.71 -3.76
CA THR A 363 -2.56 -19.61 -2.86
C THR A 363 -3.71 -20.43 -3.40
N LEU A 364 -4.00 -21.55 -2.73
CA LEU A 364 -5.12 -22.43 -3.04
C LEU A 364 -6.33 -22.01 -2.19
N LEU A 365 -7.49 -21.95 -2.82
CA LEU A 365 -8.74 -21.59 -2.15
C LEU A 365 -9.63 -22.83 -1.98
N GLY A 366 -10.07 -23.06 -0.76
CA GLY A 366 -11.05 -24.07 -0.40
C GLY A 366 -12.49 -23.63 -0.69
N PRO A 367 -13.45 -24.57 -0.73
CA PRO A 367 -14.83 -24.30 -1.07
C PRO A 367 -15.58 -23.47 0.00
N CYS A 368 -15.07 -23.41 1.23
CA CYS A 368 -15.71 -22.71 2.36
C CYS A 368 -14.92 -21.45 2.77
N GLY A 369 -14.01 -20.96 1.93
CA GLY A 369 -13.16 -19.80 2.22
C GLY A 369 -11.84 -20.13 2.90
N GLU A 370 -11.44 -21.40 2.93
CA GLU A 370 -10.11 -21.80 3.39
C GLU A 370 -9.04 -21.29 2.43
N VAL A 371 -7.90 -20.90 2.98
CA VAL A 371 -6.75 -20.37 2.27
C VAL A 371 -5.56 -21.24 2.64
N PHE A 372 -4.90 -21.79 1.63
CA PHE A 372 -3.68 -22.58 1.81
C PHE A 372 -2.54 -21.94 1.04
N LEU A 373 -1.47 -21.61 1.74
CA LEU A 373 -0.32 -20.93 1.19
C LEU A 373 0.80 -21.94 0.96
N ARG A 374 1.09 -22.23 -0.30
CA ARG A 374 2.16 -23.14 -0.69
C ARG A 374 3.39 -22.37 -1.15
N SER A 375 4.53 -22.62 -0.52
CA SER A 375 5.79 -21.94 -0.80
C SER A 375 6.39 -22.35 -2.14
N VAL A 376 7.44 -21.64 -2.56
CA VAL A 376 8.24 -22.00 -3.73
C VAL A 376 8.94 -23.35 -3.61
N HIS A 377 9.08 -23.91 -2.40
CA HIS A 377 9.61 -25.24 -2.15
C HIS A 377 8.54 -26.33 -2.22
N GLY A 378 7.28 -25.94 -2.42
CA GLY A 378 6.15 -26.83 -2.58
C GLY A 378 5.55 -27.35 -1.27
N LYS A 379 5.99 -26.82 -0.13
CA LYS A 379 5.50 -27.11 1.21
C LYS A 379 4.50 -26.03 1.65
N PHE A 380 3.58 -26.37 2.53
CA PHE A 380 2.53 -25.47 3.02
C PHE A 380 2.96 -24.74 4.28
N LEU A 381 2.61 -23.45 4.35
CA LEU A 381 2.68 -22.65 5.58
C LEU A 381 1.72 -23.24 6.62
N CYS A 382 2.19 -23.39 7.85
CA CYS A 382 1.41 -23.84 9.00
C CYS A 382 1.71 -22.99 10.23
N VAL A 383 0.74 -22.97 11.14
CA VAL A 383 0.90 -22.43 12.49
C VAL A 383 0.78 -23.59 13.47
N GLU A 384 1.79 -23.77 14.29
CA GLU A 384 1.83 -24.75 15.37
C GLU A 384 0.97 -24.30 16.56
N LYS A 385 0.64 -25.24 17.44
CA LYS A 385 -0.17 -24.95 18.63
C LYS A 385 0.48 -23.93 19.57
N ASP A 386 1.80 -23.87 19.61
CA ASP A 386 2.56 -22.92 20.43
C ASP A 386 2.77 -21.55 19.75
N GLY A 387 2.22 -21.36 18.54
CA GLY A 387 2.36 -20.14 17.76
C GLY A 387 3.56 -20.14 16.82
N THR A 388 4.38 -21.20 16.79
CA THR A 388 5.48 -21.32 15.83
C THR A 388 4.97 -21.37 14.39
N ILE A 389 5.60 -20.62 13.49
CA ILE A 389 5.19 -20.55 12.08
C ILE A 389 6.27 -21.19 11.21
N LEU A 390 5.86 -22.17 10.40
CA LEU A 390 6.75 -22.95 9.53
C LEU A 390 6.12 -23.14 8.15
N ALA A 391 6.91 -23.46 7.14
CA ALA A 391 6.42 -23.96 5.86
C ALA A 391 7.05 -25.31 5.53
N ASP A 392 6.85 -26.31 6.40
CA ASP A 392 7.47 -27.63 6.29
C ASP A 392 6.48 -28.74 5.84
N ARG A 393 5.19 -28.41 5.70
CA ARG A 393 4.12 -29.40 5.60
C ARG A 393 3.89 -29.88 4.16
N PRO A 394 3.79 -31.21 3.94
CA PRO A 394 3.60 -31.77 2.60
C PRO A 394 2.16 -31.67 2.10
N LEU A 395 1.20 -31.63 3.04
CA LEU A 395 -0.24 -31.67 2.83
C LEU A 395 -0.89 -30.44 3.43
N ASN A 396 -1.90 -29.93 2.75
CA ASN A 396 -2.79 -28.92 3.28
C ASN A 396 -3.92 -29.60 4.04
N SER A 397 -3.79 -29.69 5.36
CA SER A 397 -4.76 -30.28 6.28
C SER A 397 -5.18 -29.20 7.28
N THR A 398 -5.23 -29.52 8.57
CA THR A 398 -5.71 -28.62 9.61
C THR A 398 -4.78 -27.44 9.82
N TRP A 399 -3.52 -27.65 10.19
CA TRP A 399 -2.64 -26.57 10.68
C TRP A 399 -2.15 -25.64 9.57
N GLU A 400 -2.28 -26.09 8.32
CA GLU A 400 -1.99 -25.33 7.12
C GLU A 400 -3.19 -24.48 6.64
N THR A 401 -4.34 -24.63 7.30
CA THR A 401 -5.56 -23.89 6.96
C THR A 401 -5.51 -22.49 7.56
N PHE A 402 -5.66 -21.50 6.71
CA PHE A 402 -6.03 -20.15 7.10
C PHE A 402 -7.47 -19.85 6.66
N GLN A 403 -8.15 -18.97 7.37
CA GLN A 403 -9.44 -18.42 6.98
C GLN A 403 -9.28 -16.93 6.81
N ALA A 404 -9.73 -16.42 5.66
CA ALA A 404 -9.81 -14.97 5.46
C ALA A 404 -11.05 -14.43 6.14
N VAL A 405 -10.86 -13.42 6.97
CA VAL A 405 -11.90 -12.88 7.82
C VAL A 405 -11.98 -11.37 7.65
N PRO A 406 -13.18 -10.78 7.44
CA PRO A 406 -13.31 -9.34 7.32
C PRO A 406 -12.72 -8.61 8.51
N HIS A 407 -11.96 -7.55 8.25
CA HIS A 407 -11.45 -6.64 9.26
C HIS A 407 -12.22 -5.32 9.15
N HIS A 408 -13.10 -5.05 10.11
CA HIS A 408 -13.90 -3.82 10.12
C HIS A 408 -13.05 -2.62 10.57
N ALA A 409 -13.09 -1.51 9.81
CA ALA A 409 -12.62 -0.22 10.31
C ALA A 409 -13.55 0.26 11.43
N GLU A 410 -13.01 0.90 12.47
CA GLU A 410 -13.76 1.36 13.66
C GLU A 410 -14.91 2.33 13.33
N ASN A 411 -14.98 2.85 12.10
CA ASN A 411 -16.04 3.71 11.61
C ASN A 411 -16.89 3.04 10.51
N ALA A 412 -18.17 2.82 10.80
CA ALA A 412 -19.18 2.29 9.86
C ALA A 412 -19.45 3.18 8.62
N MET A 413 -18.77 4.32 8.47
CA MET A 413 -18.86 5.22 7.31
C MET A 413 -17.69 5.11 6.33
N GLN A 414 -16.66 4.30 6.62
CA GLN A 414 -15.57 3.98 5.68
C GLN A 414 -15.71 2.53 5.21
N ASN A 415 -16.16 2.33 3.97
CA ASN A 415 -16.39 1.02 3.34
C ASN A 415 -15.09 0.28 2.92
N VAL A 416 -13.94 0.56 3.53
CA VAL A 416 -12.66 -0.07 3.16
C VAL A 416 -12.12 -0.88 4.33
N GLY A 417 -12.81 -1.97 4.66
CA GLY A 417 -12.29 -2.97 5.60
C GLY A 417 -11.44 -4.00 4.85
N GLY A 418 -10.17 -4.15 5.24
CA GLY A 418 -9.32 -5.22 4.70
C GLY A 418 -9.69 -6.60 5.24
N ILE A 419 -8.82 -7.60 5.07
CA ILE A 419 -8.98 -8.95 5.64
C ILE A 419 -7.85 -9.34 6.58
N ALA A 420 -8.18 -10.15 7.59
CA ALA A 420 -7.22 -10.81 8.45
C ALA A 420 -7.14 -12.31 8.10
N LEU A 421 -5.94 -12.90 8.22
CA LEU A 421 -5.71 -14.33 7.98
C LEU A 421 -5.67 -15.09 9.30
N ARG A 422 -6.78 -15.74 9.67
CA ARG A 422 -6.91 -16.53 10.89
C ARG A 422 -6.39 -17.95 10.68
N SER A 423 -5.46 -18.40 11.51
CA SER A 423 -4.96 -19.77 11.53
C SER A 423 -6.03 -20.76 12.05
N PHE A 424 -5.78 -22.05 11.87
CA PHE A 424 -6.61 -23.11 12.46
C PHE A 424 -6.73 -23.03 13.99
N HIS A 425 -5.72 -22.48 14.66
CA HIS A 425 -5.70 -22.32 16.12
C HIS A 425 -6.45 -21.07 16.60
N GLY A 426 -6.97 -20.25 15.68
CA GLY A 426 -7.77 -19.06 16.00
C GLY A 426 -6.96 -17.77 16.10
N SER A 427 -5.63 -17.87 16.13
CA SER A 427 -4.72 -16.72 16.07
C SER A 427 -4.57 -16.17 14.64
N TYR A 428 -4.13 -14.93 14.50
CA TYR A 428 -4.02 -14.23 13.21
C TYR A 428 -2.57 -14.05 12.79
N LEU A 429 -2.27 -14.34 11.53
CA LEU A 429 -0.93 -14.17 10.97
C LEU A 429 -0.59 -12.69 10.82
N CYS A 430 0.58 -12.27 11.29
CA CYS A 430 1.12 -10.93 11.07
C CYS A 430 2.65 -10.93 10.99
N ILE A 431 3.20 -9.79 10.57
CA ILE A 431 4.64 -9.51 10.61
C ILE A 431 4.85 -8.39 11.65
N ASP A 432 5.82 -8.55 12.54
CA ASP A 432 6.29 -7.47 13.38
C ASP A 432 7.18 -6.55 12.51
N PRO A 433 6.78 -5.29 12.26
CA PRO A 433 7.53 -4.39 11.40
C PRO A 433 8.85 -3.90 12.04
N LEU A 434 8.96 -3.91 13.37
CA LEU A 434 10.14 -3.47 14.10
C LEU A 434 11.18 -4.58 14.18
N GLU A 435 10.75 -5.78 14.57
CA GLU A 435 11.62 -6.95 14.72
C GLU A 435 11.84 -7.71 13.42
N LYS A 436 11.12 -7.34 12.35
CA LYS A 436 11.16 -7.99 11.01
C LYS A 436 11.03 -9.51 11.10
N ARG A 437 10.06 -9.96 11.89
CA ARG A 437 9.77 -11.39 12.08
C ARG A 437 8.29 -11.65 11.96
N VAL A 438 7.94 -12.90 11.73
CA VAL A 438 6.56 -13.34 11.59
C VAL A 438 6.09 -13.83 12.94
N GLU A 439 4.87 -13.47 13.30
CA GLU A 439 4.27 -13.89 14.55
C GLU A 439 2.76 -14.08 14.39
N VAL A 440 2.16 -14.61 15.45
CA VAL A 440 0.71 -14.76 15.54
C VAL A 440 0.18 -13.78 16.57
N SER A 441 -0.88 -13.08 16.22
CA SER A 441 -1.61 -12.16 17.08
C SER A 441 -2.90 -12.83 17.57
N ASP A 442 -3.29 -12.55 18.81
CA ASP A 442 -4.62 -12.92 19.32
C ASP A 442 -5.74 -12.04 18.72
N TYR A 443 -5.36 -10.91 18.11
CA TYR A 443 -6.27 -9.94 17.50
C TYR A 443 -6.14 -9.93 15.97
N PRO A 444 -7.24 -9.72 15.23
CA PRO A 444 -7.20 -9.57 13.78
C PRO A 444 -6.21 -8.49 13.33
N VAL A 445 -5.33 -8.81 12.40
CA VAL A 445 -4.41 -7.85 11.76
C VAL A 445 -4.77 -7.74 10.28
N PRO A 446 -5.06 -6.53 9.75
CA PRO A 446 -5.49 -6.36 8.37
C PRO A 446 -4.32 -6.48 7.41
N TRP A 447 -4.51 -7.25 6.33
CA TRP A 447 -3.54 -7.42 5.27
C TRP A 447 -3.81 -6.58 4.03
N ASP A 448 -4.95 -5.90 3.87
CA ASP A 448 -5.24 -5.10 2.66
C ASP A 448 -6.21 -3.92 2.88
N GLY A 449 -6.19 -3.36 4.09
CA GLY A 449 -6.99 -2.18 4.45
C GLY A 449 -6.30 -1.22 5.43
N GLY A 450 -4.98 -1.33 5.62
CA GLY A 450 -4.19 -0.47 6.50
C GLY A 450 -2.81 -0.16 5.91
N GLU A 451 -2.10 0.83 6.46
CA GLU A 451 -0.81 1.32 5.94
C GLU A 451 0.40 0.43 6.27
N ILE A 452 0.18 -0.74 6.89
CA ILE A 452 1.24 -1.54 7.54
C ILE A 452 1.52 -2.83 6.77
N MET A 453 0.48 -3.56 6.36
CA MET A 453 0.57 -4.86 5.70
C MET A 453 -0.28 -4.88 4.43
N SER A 454 0.19 -5.61 3.42
CA SER A 454 -0.41 -5.68 2.09
C SER A 454 -0.44 -7.11 1.55
N LEU A 455 -1.59 -7.51 0.98
CA LEU A 455 -1.73 -8.63 0.07
C LEU A 455 -1.39 -8.14 -1.34
N VAL A 456 -0.15 -8.38 -1.75
CA VAL A 456 0.28 -8.01 -3.09
C VAL A 456 0.01 -9.17 -4.03
N CYS A 457 -1.03 -9.04 -4.85
CA CYS A 457 -1.27 -9.94 -5.97
C CYS A 457 -0.88 -9.25 -7.27
N ASN A 458 0.04 -9.88 -8.04
CA ASN A 458 0.45 -9.45 -9.38
C ASN A 458 0.40 -7.94 -9.64
N LYS A 459 1.04 -7.16 -8.78
CA LYS A 459 1.33 -5.76 -9.05
C LYS A 459 2.82 -5.56 -8.83
N GLU A 460 3.61 -5.67 -9.90
CA GLU A 460 4.54 -4.56 -10.08
C GLU A 460 3.62 -3.37 -10.24
N ASP A 461 3.75 -2.38 -9.36
CA ASP A 461 3.23 -1.10 -9.76
C ASP A 461 3.91 -0.76 -11.09
N PRO A 462 3.20 -0.42 -12.17
CA PRO A 462 3.88 0.05 -13.38
C PRO A 462 4.62 1.39 -13.13
N ARG A 463 4.36 2.08 -12.00
CA ARG A 463 5.04 3.31 -11.56
C ARG A 463 6.56 3.30 -11.78
N PRO A 464 7.38 2.30 -11.42
CA PRO A 464 8.81 2.35 -11.64
C PRO A 464 9.19 2.41 -13.12
N LEU A 465 8.44 1.80 -14.05
CA LEU A 465 8.80 1.87 -15.47
C LEU A 465 8.51 3.25 -16.04
N PHE A 466 7.29 3.76 -15.85
CA PHE A 466 6.92 5.12 -16.24
C PHE A 466 7.85 6.16 -15.63
N VAL A 467 8.08 6.10 -14.30
CA VAL A 467 8.97 7.03 -13.60
C VAL A 467 10.41 6.90 -14.11
N LYS A 468 10.92 5.69 -14.37
CA LYS A 468 12.26 5.50 -14.99
C LYS A 468 12.35 6.15 -16.37
N ILE A 469 11.32 6.03 -17.21
CA ILE A 469 11.28 6.64 -18.54
C ILE A 469 11.31 8.16 -18.38
N MET A 470 10.38 8.73 -17.61
CA MET A 470 10.32 10.17 -17.39
C MET A 470 11.64 10.70 -16.82
N ARG A 471 12.17 10.05 -15.78
CA ARG A 471 13.40 10.48 -15.13
C ARG A 471 14.61 10.42 -16.04
N LYS A 472 14.73 9.37 -16.85
CA LYS A 472 15.88 9.17 -17.73
C LYS A 472 15.88 10.12 -18.93
N TYR A 473 14.73 10.33 -19.57
CA TYR A 473 14.69 10.99 -20.89
C TYR A 473 14.42 12.50 -20.80
N GLN A 474 13.72 12.98 -19.77
CA GLN A 474 13.32 14.39 -19.64
C GLN A 474 14.50 15.27 -19.18
N THR A 475 15.40 15.56 -20.12
CA THR A 475 16.55 16.46 -19.97
C THR A 475 16.31 17.76 -20.75
N ARG A 476 17.02 18.84 -20.43
CA ARG A 476 16.96 20.13 -21.11
C ARG A 476 17.27 19.99 -22.61
N ALA A 477 18.23 19.14 -22.95
CA ALA A 477 18.57 18.85 -24.34
C ALA A 477 17.41 18.16 -25.07
N PHE A 478 16.78 17.17 -24.42
CA PHE A 478 15.62 16.48 -24.95
C PHE A 478 14.43 17.42 -25.13
N VAL A 479 14.06 18.18 -24.10
CA VAL A 479 12.92 19.12 -24.14
C VAL A 479 13.12 20.15 -25.24
N LYS A 480 14.31 20.76 -25.38
CA LYS A 480 14.61 21.69 -26.48
C LYS A 480 14.40 21.06 -27.85
N LYS A 481 14.80 19.79 -28.03
CA LYS A 481 14.58 19.05 -29.28
C LYS A 481 13.09 18.84 -29.55
N GLN A 482 12.29 18.52 -28.54
CA GLN A 482 10.84 18.35 -28.70
C GLN A 482 10.13 19.68 -29.00
N VAL A 483 10.47 20.75 -28.28
CA VAL A 483 9.94 22.11 -28.55
C VAL A 483 10.27 22.56 -29.97
N ALA A 484 11.50 22.36 -30.44
CA ALA A 484 11.88 22.70 -31.80
C ALA A 484 11.19 21.83 -32.85
N LYS A 485 10.78 20.61 -32.49
CA LYS A 485 10.13 19.67 -33.40
C LYS A 485 8.64 19.93 -33.51
N TYR A 486 7.94 20.19 -32.41
CA TYR A 486 6.47 20.27 -32.37
C TYR A 486 5.92 21.67 -32.09
N GLY A 487 6.77 22.64 -31.75
CA GLY A 487 6.33 23.96 -31.30
C GLY A 487 5.81 24.89 -32.40
N ASP A 488 5.96 24.52 -33.67
CA ASP A 488 5.38 25.23 -34.81
C ASP A 488 3.93 24.83 -35.11
N LEU A 489 3.45 23.72 -34.53
CA LEU A 489 2.10 23.18 -34.67
C LEU A 489 1.70 22.87 -36.13
N GLU A 490 2.67 22.53 -36.98
CA GLU A 490 2.42 22.22 -38.41
C GLU A 490 2.18 20.71 -38.66
N HIS A 491 1.95 19.89 -37.62
CA HIS A 491 1.87 18.44 -37.77
C HIS A 491 0.48 17.99 -38.21
N ALA A 492 -0.56 18.69 -37.77
CA ALA A 492 -1.92 18.46 -38.21
C ALA A 492 -2.83 19.69 -38.07
N GLU A 493 -3.86 19.73 -38.90
CA GLU A 493 -4.98 20.65 -38.79
C GLU A 493 -6.24 19.84 -38.50
N MET A 494 -6.81 19.99 -37.31
CA MET A 494 -8.00 19.24 -36.92
C MET A 494 -8.86 20.00 -35.92
N SER A 495 -10.16 19.75 -35.98
CA SER A 495 -11.13 20.19 -34.97
C SER A 495 -10.93 19.45 -33.64
N VAL A 496 -11.49 19.98 -32.55
CA VAL A 496 -11.47 19.29 -31.25
C VAL A 496 -12.17 17.93 -31.31
N ALA A 497 -13.22 17.79 -32.12
CA ALA A 497 -13.93 16.52 -32.29
C ALA A 497 -13.06 15.45 -33.00
N GLU A 498 -12.26 15.87 -33.98
CA GLU A 498 -11.28 15.01 -34.64
C GLU A 498 -10.11 14.67 -33.71
N ALA A 499 -9.63 15.65 -32.93
CA ALA A 499 -8.61 15.43 -31.91
C ALA A 499 -9.06 14.38 -30.86
N CYS A 500 -10.32 14.45 -30.40
CA CYS A 500 -10.91 13.41 -29.53
C CYS A 500 -10.89 12.02 -30.20
N LYS A 501 -11.15 11.95 -31.50
CA LYS A 501 -11.06 10.68 -32.23
C LYS A 501 -9.61 10.19 -32.30
N CYS A 502 -8.66 11.08 -32.61
CA CYS A 502 -7.25 10.73 -32.71
C CYS A 502 -6.66 10.27 -31.38
N VAL A 503 -6.99 10.91 -30.24
CA VAL A 503 -6.47 10.48 -28.94
C VAL A 503 -7.03 9.12 -28.52
N MET A 504 -8.30 8.85 -28.85
CA MET A 504 -8.92 7.53 -28.62
C MET A 504 -8.23 6.45 -29.47
N GLU A 505 -7.99 6.71 -30.75
CA GLU A 505 -7.27 5.77 -31.62
C GLU A 505 -5.81 5.56 -31.17
N LEU A 506 -5.16 6.62 -30.67
CA LEU A 506 -3.81 6.57 -30.11
C LEU A 506 -3.73 5.63 -28.88
N THR A 507 -4.78 5.55 -28.07
CA THR A 507 -4.86 4.62 -26.93
C THR A 507 -5.30 3.20 -27.33
N GLY A 508 -5.48 2.94 -28.63
CA GLY A 508 -5.89 1.64 -29.16
C GLY A 508 -7.40 1.37 -29.03
N GLU A 509 -8.19 2.40 -28.75
CA GLU A 509 -9.63 2.30 -28.56
C GLU A 509 -10.37 2.62 -29.86
N THR A 510 -11.42 1.86 -30.15
CA THR A 510 -12.18 1.99 -31.42
C THR A 510 -13.59 2.52 -31.22
N GLU A 511 -14.18 2.33 -30.04
CA GLU A 511 -15.55 2.69 -29.72
C GLU A 511 -15.59 3.86 -28.75
N ARG A 512 -16.09 5.02 -29.24
CA ARG A 512 -16.14 6.26 -28.46
C ARG A 512 -16.96 6.15 -27.19
N ALA A 513 -18.06 5.39 -27.22
CA ALA A 513 -18.97 5.26 -26.08
C ALA A 513 -18.32 4.55 -24.87
N ASP A 514 -17.37 3.66 -25.14
CA ASP A 514 -16.67 2.86 -24.12
C ASP A 514 -15.22 3.32 -23.91
N SER A 515 -14.86 4.46 -24.50
CA SER A 515 -13.48 4.95 -24.48
C SER A 515 -13.09 5.44 -23.08
N TRP A 516 -12.03 4.86 -22.51
CA TRP A 516 -11.52 5.27 -21.19
C TRP A 516 -10.99 6.70 -21.23
N VAL A 517 -10.19 7.06 -22.23
CA VAL A 517 -9.58 8.40 -22.31
C VAL A 517 -10.65 9.49 -22.46
N ILE A 518 -11.68 9.24 -23.28
CA ILE A 518 -12.79 10.19 -23.44
C ILE A 518 -13.63 10.26 -22.15
N LYS A 519 -13.94 9.14 -21.52
CA LYS A 519 -14.64 9.12 -20.23
C LYS A 519 -13.86 9.85 -19.15
N TYR A 520 -12.53 9.72 -19.11
CA TYR A 520 -11.66 10.43 -18.18
C TYR A 520 -11.71 11.95 -18.40
N MET A 521 -11.56 12.40 -19.65
CA MET A 521 -11.69 13.83 -20.01
C MET A 521 -13.02 14.40 -19.54
N LEU A 522 -14.11 13.66 -19.74
CA LEU A 522 -15.45 14.07 -19.35
C LEU A 522 -15.66 14.03 -17.84
N ALA A 523 -15.22 12.98 -17.14
CA ALA A 523 -15.39 12.81 -15.70
C ALA A 523 -14.68 13.92 -14.91
N THR A 524 -13.43 14.22 -15.28
CA THR A 524 -12.63 15.27 -14.65
C THR A 524 -13.25 16.65 -14.89
N ALA A 525 -13.68 16.94 -16.12
CA ALA A 525 -14.35 18.19 -16.45
C ALA A 525 -15.74 18.32 -15.81
N ASP A 526 -16.51 17.23 -15.72
CA ASP A 526 -17.84 17.19 -15.09
C ASP A 526 -17.73 17.39 -13.57
N ALA A 527 -16.66 16.90 -12.92
CA ALA A 527 -16.39 17.19 -11.52
C ALA A 527 -16.13 18.69 -11.30
N VAL A 528 -15.30 19.30 -12.14
CA VAL A 528 -15.02 20.75 -12.13
C VAL A 528 -16.29 21.56 -12.38
N LYS A 529 -17.12 21.13 -13.33
CA LYS A 529 -18.43 21.73 -13.61
C LYS A 529 -19.38 21.64 -12.42
N LYS A 530 -19.44 20.47 -11.76
CA LYS A 530 -20.30 20.23 -10.59
C LYS A 530 -19.88 21.07 -9.38
N ASP A 531 -18.59 21.35 -9.25
CA ASP A 531 -18.05 22.24 -8.22
C ASP A 531 -18.37 23.73 -8.48
N GLY A 532 -18.89 24.07 -9.66
CA GLY A 532 -19.36 25.42 -9.99
C GLY A 532 -18.31 26.32 -10.62
N HIS A 533 -17.20 25.75 -11.10
CA HIS A 533 -16.16 26.49 -11.81
C HIS A 533 -16.62 27.02 -13.18
N PRO A 534 -15.99 28.10 -13.69
CA PRO A 534 -16.36 28.71 -14.96
C PRO A 534 -16.12 27.77 -16.15
N ASP A 535 -16.86 28.00 -17.23
CA ASP A 535 -16.88 27.12 -18.39
C ASP A 535 -15.53 27.01 -19.11
N TRP A 536 -14.74 28.09 -19.18
CA TRP A 536 -13.37 28.03 -19.73
C TRP A 536 -12.47 27.05 -18.96
N LEU A 537 -12.66 26.91 -17.64
CA LEU A 537 -11.87 26.02 -16.79
C LEU A 537 -12.31 24.57 -16.95
N GLN A 538 -13.63 24.35 -17.06
CA GLN A 538 -14.19 23.04 -17.44
C GLN A 538 -13.60 22.57 -18.77
N LEU A 539 -13.54 23.47 -19.76
CA LEU A 539 -12.96 23.18 -21.07
C LEU A 539 -11.45 22.91 -20.99
N ALA A 540 -10.69 23.72 -20.24
CA ALA A 540 -9.25 23.51 -20.07
C ALA A 540 -8.93 22.11 -19.51
N VAL A 541 -9.70 21.65 -18.53
CA VAL A 541 -9.57 20.30 -17.95
C VAL A 541 -9.98 19.22 -18.95
N PHE A 542 -11.09 19.41 -19.65
CA PHE A 542 -11.56 18.49 -20.70
C PHE A 542 -10.49 18.25 -21.77
N LEU A 543 -9.77 19.29 -22.21
CA LEU A 543 -8.82 19.20 -23.30
C LEU A 543 -7.51 18.48 -22.94
N ARG A 544 -7.19 18.30 -21.65
CA ARG A 544 -5.83 17.88 -21.21
C ARG A 544 -5.29 16.63 -21.91
N ALA A 545 -6.12 15.60 -22.09
CA ALA A 545 -5.67 14.36 -22.73
C ALA A 545 -5.33 14.54 -24.21
N LEU A 546 -5.87 15.56 -24.89
CA LEU A 546 -5.49 15.88 -26.28
C LEU A 546 -4.03 16.32 -26.41
N GLY A 547 -3.41 16.71 -25.29
CA GLY A 547 -1.98 16.91 -25.21
C GLY A 547 -1.15 15.67 -25.58
N MET A 548 -1.73 14.46 -25.53
CA MET A 548 -1.03 13.24 -25.93
C MET A 548 -0.83 13.13 -27.46
N LEU A 549 -1.47 13.96 -28.28
CA LEU A 549 -1.44 13.83 -29.74
C LEU A 549 -0.04 13.96 -30.35
N PHE A 550 0.91 14.63 -29.69
CA PHE A 550 2.31 14.63 -30.17
C PHE A 550 2.89 13.21 -30.30
N LEU A 551 2.37 12.24 -29.53
CA LEU A 551 2.77 10.84 -29.59
C LEU A 551 2.50 10.19 -30.95
N CYS A 552 1.53 10.70 -31.71
CA CYS A 552 1.26 10.27 -33.08
C CYS A 552 2.48 10.48 -33.99
N TRP A 553 3.26 11.54 -33.75
CA TRP A 553 4.40 11.95 -34.61
C TRP A 553 5.77 11.76 -33.96
N THR A 554 5.81 11.10 -32.80
CA THR A 554 7.05 10.71 -32.13
C THR A 554 7.92 9.84 -33.05
N ASP A 555 9.22 10.10 -33.08
CA ASP A 555 10.14 9.29 -33.88
C ASP A 555 10.49 7.97 -33.19
N ASP A 556 11.09 7.04 -33.92
CA ASP A 556 11.46 5.73 -33.38
C ASP A 556 12.46 5.84 -32.21
N ASP A 557 13.32 6.86 -32.23
CA ASP A 557 14.29 7.15 -31.16
C ASP A 557 13.60 7.49 -29.83
N ASN A 558 12.38 8.03 -29.88
CA ASN A 558 11.59 8.41 -28.72
C ASN A 558 10.32 7.55 -28.56
N ALA A 559 10.22 6.43 -29.29
CA ALA A 559 9.07 5.52 -29.23
C ALA A 559 8.79 4.98 -27.82
N VAL A 560 9.78 5.03 -26.92
CA VAL A 560 9.60 4.71 -25.49
C VAL A 560 8.55 5.59 -24.80
N LEU A 561 8.29 6.81 -25.28
CA LEU A 561 7.20 7.64 -24.74
C LEU A 561 5.82 7.10 -25.11
N ARG A 562 5.70 6.35 -26.22
CA ARG A 562 4.45 5.67 -26.61
C ARG A 562 4.15 4.43 -25.78
N SER A 563 5.11 3.92 -25.02
CA SER A 563 4.84 2.81 -24.09
C SER A 563 4.21 3.28 -22.77
N ILE A 564 4.08 4.60 -22.57
CA ILE A 564 3.36 5.18 -21.44
C ILE A 564 1.88 5.19 -21.77
N SER A 565 1.07 4.60 -20.90
CA SER A 565 -0.39 4.54 -21.05
C SER A 565 -1.05 5.91 -20.84
N ALA A 566 -2.27 6.08 -21.36
CA ALA A 566 -3.03 7.31 -21.13
C ALA A 566 -3.28 7.59 -19.64
N GLN A 567 -3.53 6.55 -18.85
CA GLN A 567 -3.70 6.69 -17.41
C GLN A 567 -2.43 7.21 -16.73
N GLU A 568 -1.25 6.73 -17.12
CA GLU A 568 0.02 7.23 -16.59
C GLU A 568 0.29 8.69 -16.99
N TRP A 569 -0.02 9.08 -18.23
CA TRP A 569 0.10 10.46 -18.68
C TRP A 569 -0.82 11.43 -17.92
N MET A 570 -2.06 10.99 -17.62
CA MET A 570 -3.09 11.87 -17.10
C MET A 570 -3.11 11.98 -15.57
N ASP A 571 -2.94 10.87 -14.88
CA ASP A 571 -3.14 10.76 -13.43
C ASP A 571 -1.81 10.69 -12.65
N ARG A 572 -0.73 10.22 -13.29
CA ARG A 572 0.51 9.86 -12.58
C ARG A 572 1.71 10.73 -12.92
N ASN A 573 1.52 11.75 -13.73
CA ASN A 573 2.61 12.56 -14.26
C ASN A 573 3.00 13.69 -13.31
N THR A 574 4.15 13.54 -12.66
CA THR A 574 4.78 14.58 -11.82
C THR A 574 6.03 15.13 -12.50
N THR A 575 6.08 16.45 -12.72
CA THR A 575 7.18 17.15 -13.41
C THR A 575 8.04 17.98 -12.46
N TRP A 576 9.16 18.51 -12.98
CA TRP A 576 10.19 19.28 -12.28
C TRP A 576 10.78 20.34 -13.22
N VAL A 577 11.73 21.17 -12.77
CA VAL A 577 12.45 22.10 -13.68
C VAL A 577 13.63 21.37 -14.32
N VAL A 578 13.66 21.22 -15.65
CA VAL A 578 14.79 20.56 -16.33
C VAL A 578 16.04 21.46 -16.34
N GLY A 579 17.21 20.85 -16.35
CA GLY A 579 18.49 21.57 -16.21
C GLY A 579 18.84 21.97 -14.78
N MET A 580 18.02 21.61 -13.78
CA MET A 580 18.29 21.80 -12.35
C MET A 580 18.34 20.46 -11.62
N PRO A 581 18.92 20.39 -10.40
CA PRO A 581 18.81 19.20 -9.56
C PRO A 581 17.33 18.92 -9.25
N ILE A 582 16.88 17.73 -9.63
CA ILE A 582 15.55 17.23 -9.25
C ILE A 582 15.43 17.13 -7.72
N PRO A 583 14.38 17.70 -7.10
CA PRO A 583 14.14 17.63 -5.66
C PRO A 583 14.06 16.20 -5.14
N SER A 584 14.54 15.97 -3.92
CA SER A 584 14.43 14.66 -3.25
C SER A 584 13.03 14.37 -2.69
N SER A 585 12.13 15.36 -2.67
CA SER A 585 10.72 15.19 -2.28
C SER A 585 9.87 14.50 -3.35
N ILE A 586 10.35 14.40 -4.59
CA ILE A 586 9.65 13.70 -5.67
C ILE A 586 9.63 12.20 -5.38
N GLU A 587 8.57 11.51 -5.80
CA GLU A 587 8.46 10.04 -5.64
C GLU A 587 9.63 9.32 -6.33
N PHE A 588 10.16 8.27 -5.71
CA PHE A 588 11.34 7.51 -6.16
C PHE A 588 12.59 8.39 -6.41
N PRO A 589 13.07 9.13 -5.39
CA PRO A 589 14.21 10.04 -5.55
C PRO A 589 15.50 9.31 -5.95
N GLU A 590 15.66 8.04 -5.63
CA GLU A 590 16.78 7.19 -6.06
C GLU A 590 16.87 7.06 -7.59
N LEU A 591 15.76 7.25 -8.31
CA LEU A 591 15.77 7.23 -9.77
C LEU A 591 16.33 8.53 -10.36
N ASN A 592 16.45 9.62 -9.59
CA ASN A 592 16.95 10.91 -10.08
C ASN A 592 18.34 10.81 -10.73
N GLU A 593 19.16 9.85 -10.28
CA GLU A 593 20.48 9.56 -10.85
C GLU A 593 20.43 9.14 -12.34
N LEU A 594 19.29 8.64 -12.81
CA LEU A 594 19.09 8.31 -14.22
C LEU A 594 19.04 9.56 -15.12
N ASN A 595 18.75 10.73 -14.55
CA ASN A 595 18.67 11.98 -15.30
C ASN A 595 20.07 12.61 -15.42
N LEU A 596 20.50 12.86 -16.65
CA LEU A 596 21.80 13.47 -16.93
C LEU A 596 21.88 14.92 -16.41
N ASP A 597 20.79 15.68 -16.49
CA ASP A 597 20.77 17.06 -15.97
C ASP A 597 20.97 17.06 -14.46
N HIS A 598 20.24 16.20 -13.73
CA HIS A 598 20.38 16.06 -12.26
C HIS A 598 21.83 15.73 -11.88
N SER A 599 22.41 14.71 -12.52
CA SER A 599 23.79 14.28 -12.27
C SER A 599 24.84 15.34 -12.63
N SER A 600 24.55 16.19 -13.62
CA SER A 600 25.45 17.28 -14.03
C SER A 600 25.35 18.50 -13.10
N ALA A 601 24.14 18.88 -12.70
CA ALA A 601 23.88 20.01 -11.81
C ALA A 601 24.41 19.74 -10.40
N ALA A 602 24.31 18.50 -9.91
CA ALA A 602 24.90 18.06 -8.65
C ALA A 602 26.44 18.23 -8.60
N LYS A 603 27.11 18.36 -9.75
CA LYS A 603 28.57 18.55 -9.87
C LYS A 603 29.01 20.01 -9.97
N GLY A 604 28.10 20.97 -9.75
CA GLY A 604 28.44 22.39 -9.58
C GLY A 604 28.43 23.23 -10.86
N SER A 605 27.69 22.84 -11.89
CA SER A 605 27.37 23.77 -12.99
C SER A 605 26.37 24.82 -12.49
N GLU A 606 26.67 26.11 -12.70
CA GLU A 606 25.78 27.23 -12.34
C GLU A 606 24.34 26.98 -12.81
N SER A 607 23.38 27.16 -11.89
CA SER A 607 21.95 27.21 -12.22
C SER A 607 21.73 28.38 -13.19
N MET A 608 21.45 28.05 -14.45
CA MET A 608 21.25 29.01 -15.55
C MET A 608 19.87 29.70 -15.51
N VAL A 609 19.12 29.57 -14.42
CA VAL A 609 17.79 30.17 -14.25
C VAL A 609 17.91 31.32 -13.25
N ASP A 610 17.51 32.51 -13.67
CA ASP A 610 17.49 33.69 -12.81
C ASP A 610 16.47 33.52 -11.69
N LYS A 611 16.84 33.91 -10.47
CA LYS A 611 15.89 33.92 -9.35
C LYS A 611 14.74 34.87 -9.66
N HIS A 612 13.52 34.49 -9.27
CA HIS A 612 12.29 35.24 -9.52
C HIS A 612 12.00 35.53 -11.00
N CYS A 613 12.45 34.64 -11.90
CA CYS A 613 12.13 34.78 -13.33
C CYS A 613 10.65 34.57 -13.65
N GLY A 614 9.87 33.97 -12.74
CA GLY A 614 8.50 33.54 -12.99
C GLY A 614 8.45 32.19 -13.68
N LEU A 615 7.42 31.40 -13.38
CA LEU A 615 7.28 30.04 -13.91
C LEU A 615 7.00 30.01 -15.41
N GLU A 616 6.50 31.09 -15.99
CA GLU A 616 6.39 31.26 -17.45
C GLU A 616 7.73 31.07 -18.18
N HIS A 617 8.85 31.40 -17.53
CA HIS A 617 10.20 31.33 -18.11
C HIS A 617 10.97 30.04 -17.79
N VAL A 618 10.43 29.15 -16.94
CA VAL A 618 11.09 27.88 -16.64
C VAL A 618 10.83 26.85 -17.73
N MET A 619 11.74 25.89 -17.88
CA MET A 619 11.59 24.77 -18.79
C MET A 619 11.13 23.54 -18.00
N LEU A 620 9.98 22.99 -18.37
CA LEU A 620 9.41 21.78 -17.78
C LEU A 620 9.63 20.57 -18.72
N PRO A 621 9.57 19.33 -18.21
CA PRO A 621 9.51 18.11 -19.00
C PRO A 621 8.52 18.21 -20.16
N TRP A 622 8.85 17.60 -21.29
CA TRP A 622 7.97 17.52 -22.44
C TRP A 622 6.90 16.46 -22.20
N THR A 623 5.70 16.91 -21.87
CA THR A 623 4.54 16.09 -21.49
C THR A 623 3.30 16.48 -22.31
N SER A 624 2.20 15.76 -22.11
CA SER A 624 0.89 16.15 -22.66
C SER A 624 0.50 17.59 -22.29
N ASP A 625 0.73 17.98 -21.03
CA ASP A 625 0.41 19.31 -20.52
C ASP A 625 1.22 20.42 -21.20
N GLU A 626 2.55 20.25 -21.33
CA GLU A 626 3.41 21.26 -21.98
C GLU A 626 3.11 21.37 -23.49
N TYR A 627 2.81 20.26 -24.16
CA TYR A 627 2.41 20.29 -25.56
C TYR A 627 1.03 20.94 -25.74
N LEU A 628 0.04 20.59 -24.91
CA LEU A 628 -1.28 21.23 -24.99
C LEU A 628 -1.22 22.73 -24.69
N TYR A 629 -0.43 23.15 -23.70
CA TYR A 629 -0.18 24.58 -23.45
C TYR A 629 0.29 25.31 -24.72
N ARG A 630 1.17 24.68 -25.50
CA ARG A 630 1.66 25.23 -26.77
C ARG A 630 0.58 25.26 -27.84
N VAL A 631 -0.23 24.22 -27.97
CA VAL A 631 -1.40 24.21 -28.87
C VAL A 631 -2.35 25.36 -28.53
N LEU A 632 -2.70 25.52 -27.25
CA LEU A 632 -3.63 26.55 -26.80
C LEU A 632 -3.08 27.97 -26.98
N SER A 633 -1.79 28.18 -26.72
CA SER A 633 -1.15 29.50 -26.87
C SER A 633 -0.78 29.86 -28.31
N GLY A 634 -0.52 28.87 -29.17
CA GLY A 634 -0.19 29.07 -30.58
C GLY A 634 -1.40 29.28 -31.48
N ASN A 635 -2.59 28.85 -31.04
CA ASN A 635 -3.83 29.04 -31.78
C ASN A 635 -4.58 30.31 -31.34
N LYS A 636 -5.46 30.81 -32.22
CA LYS A 636 -6.36 31.91 -31.85
C LYS A 636 -7.47 31.38 -30.95
N THR A 637 -7.46 31.82 -29.71
CA THR A 637 -8.48 31.47 -28.71
C THR A 637 -8.96 32.69 -27.94
N THR A 638 -10.15 32.60 -27.35
CA THR A 638 -10.67 33.57 -26.37
C THR A 638 -10.59 33.05 -24.93
N LEU A 639 -9.83 31.98 -24.67
CA LEU A 639 -9.55 31.52 -23.32
C LEU A 639 -8.75 32.57 -22.52
N PRO A 640 -8.99 32.71 -21.22
CA PRO A 640 -8.21 33.58 -20.36
C PRO A 640 -6.82 32.98 -20.07
N THR A 641 -5.86 33.82 -19.67
CA THR A 641 -4.46 33.39 -19.44
C THR A 641 -4.36 32.28 -18.41
N GLU A 642 -5.20 32.34 -17.37
CA GLU A 642 -5.28 31.37 -16.29
C GLU A 642 -5.60 29.94 -16.81
N ALA A 643 -6.30 29.82 -17.95
CA ALA A 643 -6.54 28.52 -18.58
C ALA A 643 -5.23 27.87 -19.05
N PHE A 644 -4.30 28.68 -19.57
CA PHE A 644 -3.00 28.20 -20.03
C PHE A 644 -2.12 27.79 -18.84
N ASP A 645 -2.15 28.57 -17.76
CA ASP A 645 -1.39 28.29 -16.54
C ASP A 645 -1.86 27.00 -15.87
N VAL A 646 -3.18 26.80 -15.76
CA VAL A 646 -3.75 25.56 -15.21
C VAL A 646 -3.31 24.35 -16.03
N VAL A 647 -3.38 24.41 -17.36
CA VAL A 647 -2.95 23.30 -18.22
C VAL A 647 -1.46 23.03 -18.06
N ARG A 648 -0.62 24.07 -18.18
CA ARG A 648 0.83 23.91 -18.20
C ARG A 648 1.40 23.41 -16.87
N LEU A 649 0.85 23.91 -15.76
CA LEU A 649 1.37 23.67 -14.42
C LEU A 649 0.67 22.50 -13.71
N TRP A 650 -0.31 21.86 -14.35
CA TRP A 650 -1.09 20.76 -13.77
C TRP A 650 -0.22 19.63 -13.22
N SER A 651 0.74 19.17 -14.02
CA SER A 651 1.64 18.09 -13.61
C SER A 651 2.82 18.56 -12.75
N PHE A 652 2.95 19.86 -12.46
CA PHE A 652 4.11 20.41 -11.75
C PHE A 652 4.00 20.25 -10.22
N ASN A 653 3.64 19.03 -9.78
CA ASN A 653 3.39 18.69 -8.38
C ASN A 653 4.59 18.97 -7.48
N THR A 654 5.83 18.87 -7.99
CA THR A 654 7.03 19.20 -7.21
C THR A 654 7.03 20.66 -6.74
N TRP A 655 6.37 21.56 -7.47
CA TRP A 655 6.19 22.94 -7.05
C TRP A 655 4.92 23.14 -6.23
N HIS A 656 3.75 22.85 -6.80
CA HIS A 656 2.50 23.26 -6.15
C HIS A 656 2.08 22.36 -4.98
N GLN A 657 2.41 21.06 -4.98
CA GLN A 657 2.11 20.14 -3.87
C GLN A 657 3.28 19.97 -2.90
N GLN A 658 4.52 20.01 -3.40
CA GLN A 658 5.72 19.71 -2.59
C GLN A 658 6.54 20.94 -2.19
N ASN A 659 6.11 22.15 -2.59
CA ASN A 659 6.73 23.43 -2.18
C ASN A 659 8.22 23.57 -2.55
N ASN A 660 8.65 23.01 -3.69
CA ASN A 660 9.97 23.30 -4.26
C ASN A 660 9.90 24.49 -5.24
N TYR A 661 11.05 25.07 -5.58
CA TYR A 661 11.20 26.12 -6.61
C TYR A 661 10.53 27.47 -6.29
N GLU A 662 10.22 27.75 -5.02
CA GLU A 662 9.66 29.04 -4.57
C GLU A 662 10.56 30.22 -4.96
N GLU A 663 11.87 30.01 -5.02
CA GLU A 663 12.87 30.99 -5.43
C GLU A 663 12.78 31.41 -6.92
N LEU A 664 12.07 30.64 -7.75
CA LEU A 664 11.84 30.94 -9.16
C LEU A 664 10.53 31.71 -9.39
N CYS A 665 9.62 31.64 -8.43
CA CYS A 665 8.27 32.19 -8.57
C CYS A 665 8.28 33.72 -8.61
N ALA A 666 7.43 34.26 -9.49
CA ALA A 666 6.99 35.65 -9.50
C ALA A 666 5.71 35.79 -8.65
N PRO A 667 5.31 37.01 -8.24
CA PRO A 667 4.15 37.20 -7.36
C PRO A 667 2.85 36.57 -7.87
N GLN A 668 2.61 36.59 -9.18
CA GLN A 668 1.42 35.98 -9.80
C GLN A 668 1.39 34.45 -9.70
N ASP A 669 2.54 33.79 -9.57
CA ASP A 669 2.61 32.32 -9.50
C ASP A 669 2.01 31.79 -8.19
N ILE A 670 1.98 32.61 -7.12
CA ILE A 670 1.41 32.26 -5.81
C ILE A 670 -0.10 32.02 -5.94
N ASP A 671 -0.80 32.93 -6.60
CA ASP A 671 -2.24 32.78 -6.84
C ASP A 671 -2.49 31.55 -7.72
N THR A 672 -1.73 31.39 -8.80
CA THR A 672 -1.80 30.22 -9.69
C THR A 672 -1.58 28.91 -8.92
N LYS A 673 -0.65 28.87 -7.95
CA LYS A 673 -0.39 27.70 -7.11
C LYS A 673 -1.62 27.27 -6.31
N GLU A 674 -2.31 28.20 -5.67
CA GLU A 674 -3.52 27.91 -4.90
C GLU A 674 -4.63 27.38 -5.81
N TRP A 675 -4.81 28.02 -6.97
CA TRP A 675 -5.81 27.62 -7.96
C TRP A 675 -5.55 26.22 -8.52
N VAL A 676 -4.31 25.92 -8.94
CA VAL A 676 -3.92 24.60 -9.46
C VAL A 676 -4.10 23.51 -8.38
N ASN A 677 -3.72 23.79 -7.13
CA ASN A 677 -3.94 22.87 -6.03
C ASN A 677 -5.43 22.61 -5.74
N SER A 678 -6.27 23.62 -5.83
CA SER A 678 -7.72 23.47 -5.62
C SER A 678 -8.35 22.64 -6.74
N ILE A 679 -8.06 22.99 -7.99
CA ILE A 679 -8.69 22.34 -9.15
C ILE A 679 -8.25 20.89 -9.33
N THR A 680 -6.98 20.58 -9.05
CA THR A 680 -6.46 19.20 -9.14
C THR A 680 -7.13 18.28 -8.13
N LYS A 681 -7.44 18.77 -6.91
CA LYS A 681 -8.22 18.01 -5.91
C LYS A 681 -9.64 17.75 -6.36
N VAL A 682 -10.31 18.74 -6.95
CA VAL A 682 -11.69 18.59 -7.46
C VAL A 682 -11.74 17.64 -8.65
N ALA A 683 -10.78 17.74 -9.56
CA ALA A 683 -10.70 16.90 -10.75
C ALA A 683 -10.18 15.48 -10.48
N SER A 684 -9.70 15.19 -9.26
CA SER A 684 -9.26 13.85 -8.85
C SER A 684 -10.47 12.93 -8.62
N VAL A 685 -10.94 12.31 -9.69
CA VAL A 685 -12.10 11.40 -9.69
C VAL A 685 -11.67 9.93 -9.68
N GLY A 686 -12.42 9.09 -8.97
CA GLY A 686 -12.18 7.64 -8.94
C GLY A 686 -12.52 6.95 -10.27
N ASP A 687 -11.91 5.79 -10.51
CA ASP A 687 -12.17 4.97 -11.71
C ASP A 687 -13.65 4.58 -11.83
N ASP A 688 -14.36 4.41 -10.72
CA ASP A 688 -15.79 4.13 -10.69
C ASP A 688 -16.61 5.27 -11.30
N VAL A 689 -16.25 6.53 -11.01
CA VAL A 689 -16.87 7.72 -11.59
C VAL A 689 -16.58 7.78 -13.08
N VAL A 690 -15.32 7.56 -13.48
CA VAL A 690 -14.92 7.54 -14.90
C VAL A 690 -15.74 6.53 -15.69
N GLN A 691 -15.90 5.31 -15.18
CA GLN A 691 -16.64 4.25 -15.89
C GLN A 691 -18.14 4.53 -16.05
N GLN A 692 -18.73 5.26 -15.11
CA GLN A 692 -20.16 5.61 -15.10
C GLN A 692 -20.50 6.78 -16.03
N VAL A 693 -19.53 7.53 -16.56
CA VAL A 693 -19.80 8.65 -17.46
C VAL A 693 -20.43 8.20 -18.77
N SER A 694 -21.54 8.82 -19.11
CA SER A 694 -22.20 8.67 -20.41
C SER A 694 -21.59 9.61 -21.44
N VAL A 695 -20.75 9.07 -22.32
CA VAL A 695 -20.05 9.84 -23.36
C VAL A 695 -21.05 10.53 -24.30
N ASN A 696 -22.13 9.85 -24.67
CA ASN A 696 -23.14 10.39 -25.60
C ASN A 696 -23.90 11.58 -25.00
N ASP A 697 -24.04 11.65 -23.68
CA ASP A 697 -24.75 12.72 -23.00
C ASP A 697 -23.84 13.91 -22.67
N SER A 698 -22.62 13.65 -22.19
CA SER A 698 -21.70 14.71 -21.73
C SER A 698 -20.86 15.32 -22.88
N LEU A 699 -20.40 14.54 -23.85
CA LEU A 699 -19.48 15.03 -24.88
C LEU A 699 -20.02 16.18 -25.74
N PRO A 700 -21.31 16.19 -26.17
CA PRO A 700 -21.84 17.29 -26.98
C PRO A 700 -21.70 18.67 -26.29
N TYR A 701 -21.82 18.73 -24.97
CA TYR A 701 -21.64 19.96 -24.20
C TYR A 701 -20.21 20.52 -24.34
N TYR A 702 -19.20 19.67 -24.19
CA TYR A 702 -17.79 20.10 -24.26
C TYR A 702 -17.34 20.45 -25.68
N LEU A 703 -17.88 19.77 -26.70
CA LEU A 703 -17.62 20.14 -28.10
C LEU A 703 -18.24 21.50 -28.43
N GLN A 704 -19.48 21.77 -27.98
CA GLN A 704 -20.09 23.10 -28.12
C GLN A 704 -19.31 24.16 -27.34
N LEU A 705 -18.74 23.80 -26.19
CA LEU A 705 -17.91 24.70 -25.41
C LEU A 705 -16.59 25.02 -26.13
N ALA A 706 -15.99 24.04 -26.82
CA ALA A 706 -14.84 24.28 -27.68
C ALA A 706 -15.15 25.27 -28.82
N GLU A 707 -16.31 25.14 -29.48
CA GLU A 707 -16.77 26.08 -30.52
C GLU A 707 -16.91 27.53 -30.01
N LYS A 708 -17.20 27.71 -28.71
CA LYS A 708 -17.25 29.04 -28.09
C LYS A 708 -15.87 29.69 -27.99
N TYR A 709 -14.83 28.91 -27.72
CA TYR A 709 -13.50 29.42 -27.35
C TYR A 709 -12.45 29.32 -28.46
N PHE A 710 -12.71 28.55 -29.52
CA PHE A 710 -11.76 28.27 -30.59
C PHE A 710 -12.37 28.50 -31.98
N SER A 711 -11.50 28.61 -32.97
CA SER A 711 -11.89 28.38 -34.37
C SER A 711 -12.23 26.90 -34.60
N ASP A 712 -12.99 26.63 -35.66
CA ASP A 712 -13.44 25.30 -36.06
C ASP A 712 -12.26 24.31 -36.24
N ILE A 713 -11.13 24.82 -36.74
CA ILE A 713 -9.88 24.08 -36.91
C ILE A 713 -8.80 24.68 -36.02
N LEU A 714 -8.03 23.81 -35.37
CA LEU A 714 -6.82 24.13 -34.61
C LEU A 714 -5.59 23.53 -35.31
N HIS A 715 -4.45 24.19 -35.14
CA HIS A 715 -3.13 23.71 -35.53
C HIS A 715 -2.51 22.91 -34.38
N TRP A 716 -2.03 21.70 -34.67
CA TRP A 716 -1.47 20.74 -33.70
C TRP A 716 -0.02 20.40 -34.03
#